data_AF-A0A2W4IU02-F1
#
_entry.id   AF-A0A2W4IU02-F1
#
_cell.length_a   1.000
_cell.length_b   1.000
_cell.length_c   1.000
_cell.angle_alpha   90.00
_cell.angle_beta   90.00
_cell.angle_gamma   90.00
#
_symmetry.space_group_name_H-M   'P 1'
#
loop_
_entity.id
_entity.type
_entity.pdbx_description
1 polymer ?
#
loop_
_entity_poly.entity_id
_entity_poly.type
_entity_poly.pdbx_seq_one_letter_code
_entity_poly.pdbx_strand_id
1 'polypeptide(L)'
;MNSGNGKEQANSSGGGAGMNLSARGKVWLVPKVSPADAALVAAASGSDLIARLLVRRGFDSADKIHAFLDSTGYTYTSPNELPDVDKAVARITDAISKKQHITVYGDYDVDGVTGTSVLMTVLKRLGASVSYYIPHRTSEGYGLNVKAVSILASKHRTKLIITCDCGVSNFSEINLARSLGVDTLVLDHHTMPEMLPPAVGIVHPKRLPEDHPLFHLPGVGVAYKVCEALLTEHGHAEEVESLLDFVVLGMIADLVPLVGENRHIVRNGLQALLKSPRPGMQALLGQVQKSGDTDMVAFGIAPRINAVGRLADANTAVELLTTNDASVAENIAKQLQLENTRRQDLCDKIFAEADKMVQDRIDLSADRCIAIYKEGWHHGVVGIVASKLVEKYNRPVFIGELEPEENVVKGSARGVDAIDLYQVLKANEHLLTRWGGHKMAAGWGVEASKADVLCRALTDTCNKMLAGDPLIPTLNIDAEAFAVTVDLDLARNLQSLAPFGMGNRKPIFILRGMTCQSTRVLGKDGKHHRVMLEHNEIPEALECVMWNTQGIVPQDGERIDVAFTPEVNTFNGRDRLQLVLSDWRIERQGDDDIQITEATIKRSLAVPQKAPVAPSAPASSDEGVPAVAGTRREIRSQITTWKDLREFDNKSEVLKKAAERLGSDYVMFSETTPHAGDMSASDRTTLKAAGNLIIWQYPPSSNVLKEVLDKVKPKTVFVVGQPDDVTDDASVFLKRLLGLIKYAVNNKEGQVEGDKLAALMGTSKMAIALALTLLRKVHVVDWFAEEGVLFLDLIGQPESAPEDHPEFRQLSDSLQQVKKFRTWMSETSLKEIQLAVATNQIELVSPGETDSLTQPGEDTLLTVNEDFENDQPDSREGASI
;
A
#
# COMPACT_ATOMS: atom_id res chain seq x y z
N MET A 1 -14.63 29.70 -57.75
CA MET A 1 -15.79 30.30 -57.04
C MET A 1 -16.18 29.31 -55.95
N ASN A 2 -15.52 29.32 -54.80
CA ASN A 2 -15.71 30.13 -53.58
C ASN A 2 -16.71 29.53 -52.58
N SER A 3 -16.32 29.62 -51.29
CA SER A 3 -16.99 29.23 -50.05
C SER A 3 -17.00 27.72 -49.73
N GLY A 4 -16.58 27.23 -48.56
CA GLY A 4 -16.08 27.89 -47.35
C GLY A 4 -16.39 26.97 -46.17
N ASN A 5 -15.37 26.49 -45.45
CA ASN A 5 -15.54 25.90 -44.13
C ASN A 5 -14.44 26.46 -43.23
N GLY A 6 -14.85 27.33 -42.32
CA GLY A 6 -13.97 28.08 -41.43
C GLY A 6 -13.30 27.17 -40.42
N LYS A 7 -11.96 27.24 -40.39
CA LYS A 7 -11.17 26.93 -39.20
C LYS A 7 -11.17 28.19 -38.35
N GLU A 8 -11.80 28.15 -37.18
CA GLU A 8 -11.56 29.14 -36.14
C GLU A 8 -10.13 28.98 -35.63
N GLN A 9 -9.26 29.88 -36.08
CA GLN A 9 -8.01 30.18 -35.41
C GLN A 9 -8.35 30.95 -34.13
N ALA A 10 -8.17 30.30 -32.97
CA ALA A 10 -8.13 30.99 -31.69
C ALA A 10 -6.85 31.84 -31.65
N ASN A 11 -6.99 33.10 -32.07
CA ASN A 11 -5.95 34.11 -32.02
C ASN A 11 -6.07 34.82 -30.65
N SER A 12 -5.44 34.28 -29.61
CA SER A 12 -5.32 34.96 -28.31
C SER A 12 -4.10 35.88 -28.32
N SER A 13 -4.29 37.07 -28.90
CA SER A 13 -3.44 38.22 -28.62
C SER A 13 -3.80 38.78 -27.24
N GLY A 14 -3.13 38.29 -26.20
CA GLY A 14 -3.20 38.79 -24.84
C GLY A 14 -1.89 38.50 -24.14
N GLY A 15 -1.12 39.54 -23.83
CA GLY A 15 0.14 39.44 -23.09
C GLY A 15 -0.07 38.87 -21.70
N GLY A 16 0.09 37.57 -21.57
CA GLY A 16 0.30 36.83 -20.34
C GLY A 16 1.31 35.73 -20.64
N ALA A 17 2.27 35.51 -19.74
CA ALA A 17 3.32 34.49 -19.90
C ALA A 17 2.70 33.09 -20.09
N GLY A 18 2.47 32.69 -21.34
CA GLY A 18 1.83 31.43 -21.69
C GLY A 18 2.80 30.27 -21.46
N MET A 19 2.38 29.29 -20.63
CA MET A 19 3.17 28.10 -20.35
C MET A 19 3.65 27.42 -21.64
N ASN A 20 4.93 27.04 -21.71
CA ASN A 20 5.52 26.39 -22.89
C ASN A 20 5.16 24.91 -22.90
N LEU A 21 3.96 24.59 -23.40
CA LEU A 21 3.46 23.23 -23.49
C LEU A 21 4.01 22.51 -24.72
N SER A 22 4.26 21.21 -24.57
CA SER A 22 4.62 20.34 -25.68
C SER A 22 3.45 20.09 -26.64
N ALA A 23 3.72 19.44 -27.77
CA ALA A 23 2.70 19.00 -28.71
C ALA A 23 1.66 18.07 -28.06
N ARG A 24 2.00 17.42 -26.93
CA ARG A 24 1.08 16.61 -26.12
C ARG A 24 0.54 17.33 -24.88
N GLY A 25 0.69 18.66 -24.82
CA GLY A 25 0.20 19.47 -23.70
C GLY A 25 1.00 19.30 -22.40
N LYS A 26 2.25 18.81 -22.47
CA LYS A 26 3.08 18.59 -21.28
C LYS A 26 3.99 19.76 -20.95
N VAL A 27 4.24 20.00 -19.67
CA VAL A 27 5.33 20.89 -19.21
C VAL A 27 6.62 20.08 -19.08
N TRP A 28 7.68 20.53 -19.75
CA TRP A 28 9.00 19.91 -19.63
C TRP A 28 9.74 20.47 -18.41
N LEU A 29 10.19 19.58 -17.53
CA LEU A 29 10.95 19.92 -16.33
C LEU A 29 12.44 19.76 -16.65
N VAL A 30 13.05 20.83 -17.16
CA VAL A 30 14.45 20.84 -17.60
C VAL A 30 15.36 21.25 -16.42
N PRO A 31 16.40 20.47 -16.09
CA PRO A 31 17.35 20.84 -15.06
C PRO A 31 18.26 21.99 -15.49
N LYS A 32 18.74 22.77 -14.51
CA LYS A 32 19.83 23.73 -14.76
C LYS A 32 21.08 22.97 -15.21
N VAL A 33 21.72 23.49 -16.26
CA VAL A 33 22.96 22.93 -16.79
C VAL A 33 24.11 23.28 -15.85
N SER A 34 24.84 22.27 -15.38
CA SER A 34 26.10 22.45 -14.65
C SER A 34 27.08 21.37 -15.15
N PRO A 35 28.29 21.74 -15.61
CA PRO A 35 29.30 20.76 -16.04
C PRO A 35 29.63 19.78 -14.93
N ALA A 36 29.87 18.52 -15.29
CA ALA A 36 30.39 17.55 -14.32
C ALA A 36 31.90 17.75 -14.09
N ASP A 37 32.39 17.43 -12.89
CA ASP A 37 33.82 17.38 -12.58
C ASP A 37 34.53 16.37 -13.49
N ALA A 38 35.75 16.68 -13.94
CA ALA A 38 36.57 15.82 -14.78
C ALA A 38 36.74 14.39 -14.22
N ALA A 39 36.82 14.23 -12.89
CA ALA A 39 36.88 12.91 -12.25
C ALA A 39 35.60 12.09 -12.47
N LEU A 40 34.43 12.74 -12.43
CA LEU A 40 33.13 12.10 -12.66
C LEU A 40 32.94 11.76 -14.15
N VAL A 41 33.40 12.63 -15.04
CA VAL A 41 33.43 12.37 -16.49
C VAL A 41 34.29 11.15 -16.80
N ALA A 42 35.48 11.07 -16.22
CA ALA A 42 36.35 9.90 -16.37
C ALA A 42 35.69 8.61 -15.86
N ALA A 43 35.01 8.67 -14.70
CA ALA A 43 34.28 7.53 -14.15
C ALA A 43 33.08 7.10 -15.01
N ALA A 44 32.44 8.04 -15.71
CA ALA A 44 31.30 7.82 -16.61
C ALA A 44 31.72 7.52 -18.06
N SER A 45 32.82 6.76 -18.23
CA SER A 45 33.35 6.37 -19.55
C SER A 45 33.71 7.57 -20.46
N GLY A 46 34.09 8.70 -19.87
CA GLY A 46 34.44 9.92 -20.61
C GLY A 46 33.24 10.76 -21.07
N SER A 47 32.01 10.41 -20.70
CA SER A 47 30.81 11.13 -21.15
C SER A 47 30.32 12.13 -20.11
N ASP A 48 30.43 13.42 -20.41
CA ASP A 48 29.89 14.50 -19.58
C ASP A 48 28.36 14.41 -19.41
N LEU A 49 27.64 14.01 -20.47
CA LEU A 49 26.19 13.84 -20.42
C LEU A 49 25.78 12.73 -19.42
N ILE A 50 26.50 11.61 -19.43
CA ILE A 50 26.25 10.50 -18.49
C ILE A 50 26.69 10.88 -17.08
N ALA A 51 27.81 11.58 -16.91
CA ALA A 51 28.23 12.06 -15.60
C ALA A 51 27.18 12.99 -14.98
N ARG A 52 26.67 13.97 -15.73
CA ARG A 52 25.57 14.86 -15.29
C ARG A 52 24.30 14.08 -14.93
N LEU A 53 23.93 13.08 -15.74
CA LEU A 53 22.81 12.19 -15.46
C LEU A 53 22.99 11.44 -14.13
N LEU A 54 24.17 10.85 -13.90
CA LEU A 54 24.47 10.03 -12.72
C LEU A 54 24.51 10.87 -11.45
N VAL A 55 25.12 12.06 -11.48
CA VAL A 55 25.10 13.01 -10.36
C VAL A 55 23.66 13.37 -9.98
N ARG A 56 22.81 13.66 -10.96
CA ARG A 56 21.38 13.95 -10.73
C ARG A 56 20.62 12.78 -10.12
N ARG A 57 21.07 11.55 -10.36
CA ARG A 57 20.52 10.32 -9.76
C ARG A 57 21.14 9.99 -8.39
N GLY A 58 22.01 10.83 -7.85
CA GLY A 58 22.63 10.65 -6.53
C GLY A 58 24.01 9.99 -6.53
N PHE A 59 24.59 9.72 -7.70
CA PHE A 59 25.96 9.19 -7.85
C PHE A 59 26.94 10.36 -8.00
N ASP A 60 27.22 11.01 -6.89
CA ASP A 60 27.99 12.26 -6.78
C ASP A 60 29.52 12.08 -6.58
N SER A 61 30.02 10.84 -6.63
CA SER A 61 31.45 10.52 -6.54
C SER A 61 31.87 9.48 -7.58
N ALA A 62 33.16 9.50 -7.96
CA ALA A 62 33.72 8.52 -8.89
C ALA A 62 33.53 7.08 -8.38
N ASP A 63 33.71 6.85 -7.07
CA ASP A 63 33.51 5.53 -6.45
C ASP A 63 32.06 5.06 -6.57
N LYS A 64 31.08 5.94 -6.33
CA LYS A 64 29.65 5.62 -6.49
C LYS A 64 29.31 5.29 -7.94
N ILE A 65 29.87 6.03 -8.90
CA ILE A 65 29.69 5.76 -10.34
C ILE A 65 30.30 4.39 -10.70
N HIS A 66 31.54 4.13 -10.28
CA HIS A 66 32.20 2.86 -10.54
C HIS A 66 31.43 1.69 -9.94
N ALA A 67 31.01 1.78 -8.68
CA ALA A 67 30.20 0.74 -8.02
C ALA A 67 28.84 0.52 -8.72
N PHE A 68 28.25 1.55 -9.32
CA PHE A 68 27.00 1.43 -10.04
C PHE A 68 27.15 0.77 -11.43
N LEU A 69 28.24 1.10 -12.13
CA LEU A 69 28.54 0.59 -13.47
C LEU A 69 29.10 -0.83 -13.40
N ASP A 70 30.04 -1.08 -12.49
CA ASP A 70 30.69 -2.37 -12.29
C ASP A 70 29.85 -3.31 -11.41
N SER A 71 29.17 -4.27 -12.05
CA SER A 71 28.46 -5.31 -11.31
C SER A 71 29.35 -6.43 -10.78
N THR A 72 30.59 -6.55 -11.21
CA THR A 72 31.42 -7.71 -10.86
C THR A 72 31.92 -7.68 -9.42
N GLY A 73 31.96 -6.50 -8.80
CA GLY A 73 32.36 -6.31 -7.40
C GLY A 73 31.23 -6.34 -6.37
N TYR A 74 29.96 -6.49 -6.78
CA TYR A 74 28.86 -6.49 -5.82
C TYR A 74 28.80 -7.82 -5.04
N THR A 75 28.72 -7.73 -3.71
CA THR A 75 28.57 -8.88 -2.83
C THR A 75 27.10 -9.01 -2.42
N TYR A 76 26.49 -10.17 -2.69
CA TYR A 76 25.11 -10.43 -2.26
C TYR A 76 24.98 -10.34 -0.73
N THR A 77 23.90 -9.72 -0.29
CA THR A 77 23.58 -9.59 1.14
C THR A 77 23.16 -10.95 1.69
N SER A 78 23.58 -11.28 2.91
CA SER A 78 23.30 -12.61 3.48
C SER A 78 21.80 -12.79 3.73
N PRO A 79 21.22 -13.97 3.43
CA PRO A 79 19.81 -14.23 3.76
C PRO A 79 19.55 -14.15 5.28
N ASN A 80 20.55 -14.37 6.12
CA ASN A 80 20.43 -14.29 7.59
C ASN A 80 20.22 -12.85 8.11
N GLU A 81 20.39 -11.84 7.27
CA GLU A 81 20.08 -10.45 7.62
C GLU A 81 18.57 -10.20 7.61
N LEU A 82 17.77 -11.02 6.91
CA LEU A 82 16.31 -10.98 7.01
C LEU A 82 15.84 -11.61 8.33
N PRO A 83 15.04 -10.89 9.15
CA PRO A 83 14.52 -11.45 10.39
C PRO A 83 13.69 -12.72 10.17
N ASP A 84 13.81 -13.68 11.09
CA ASP A 84 13.10 -14.98 11.10
C ASP A 84 13.43 -15.95 9.94
N VAL A 85 14.45 -15.67 9.10
CA VAL A 85 14.91 -16.65 8.10
C VAL A 85 15.38 -17.94 8.80
N ASP A 86 16.10 -17.82 9.91
CA ASP A 86 16.51 -18.93 10.76
C ASP A 86 15.32 -19.79 11.22
N LYS A 87 14.23 -19.16 11.67
CA LYS A 87 13.00 -19.85 12.07
C LYS A 87 12.31 -20.53 10.90
N ALA A 88 12.27 -19.87 9.74
CA ALA A 88 11.68 -20.42 8.53
C ALA A 88 12.44 -21.67 8.08
N VAL A 89 13.77 -21.59 7.98
CA VAL A 89 14.64 -22.71 7.60
C VAL A 89 14.46 -23.86 8.58
N ALA A 90 14.59 -23.61 9.90
CA ALA A 90 14.45 -24.63 10.92
C ALA A 90 13.09 -25.35 10.87
N ARG A 91 12.00 -24.59 10.69
CA ARG A 91 10.64 -25.17 10.64
C ARG A 91 10.40 -25.97 9.36
N ILE A 92 10.96 -25.55 8.23
CA ILE A 92 10.88 -26.27 6.96
C ILE A 92 11.70 -27.56 7.04
N THR A 93 12.93 -27.50 7.54
CA THR A 93 13.78 -28.68 7.78
C THR A 93 13.09 -29.70 8.68
N ASP A 94 12.43 -29.24 9.75
CA ASP A 94 11.63 -30.11 10.63
C ASP A 94 10.45 -30.76 9.89
N ALA A 95 9.70 -30.02 9.08
CA ALA A 95 8.61 -30.59 8.27
C ALA A 95 9.12 -31.67 7.31
N ILE A 96 10.23 -31.42 6.63
CA ILE A 96 10.84 -32.36 5.68
C ILE A 96 11.26 -33.64 6.41
N SER A 97 12.01 -33.52 7.51
CA SER A 97 12.49 -34.68 8.28
C SER A 97 11.34 -35.54 8.83
N LYS A 98 10.26 -34.90 9.28
CA LYS A 98 9.04 -35.56 9.79
C LYS A 98 8.06 -35.99 8.69
N LYS A 99 8.39 -35.78 7.42
CA LYS A 99 7.51 -36.05 6.25
C LYS A 99 6.12 -35.42 6.40
N GLN A 100 6.07 -34.25 7.01
CA GLN A 100 4.85 -33.46 7.13
C GLN A 100 4.44 -32.91 5.76
N HIS A 101 3.13 -32.81 5.53
CA HIS A 101 2.64 -32.17 4.31
C HIS A 101 2.76 -30.64 4.45
N ILE A 102 3.44 -30.03 3.49
CA ILE A 102 3.64 -28.58 3.35
C ILE A 102 2.73 -28.08 2.23
N THR A 103 2.05 -26.95 2.45
CA THR A 103 1.37 -26.22 1.38
C THR A 103 1.99 -24.84 1.22
N VAL A 104 2.45 -24.52 0.02
CA VAL A 104 2.84 -23.17 -0.36
C VAL A 104 1.58 -22.39 -0.76
N TYR A 105 1.28 -21.30 -0.07
CA TYR A 105 0.13 -20.44 -0.35
C TYR A 105 0.61 -19.17 -1.03
N GLY A 106 0.42 -19.06 -2.34
CA GLY A 106 0.90 -17.92 -3.14
C GLY A 106 -0.19 -16.92 -3.48
N ASP A 107 0.18 -15.80 -4.11
CA ASP A 107 -0.75 -14.90 -4.79
C ASP A 107 -0.89 -15.21 -6.29
N TYR A 108 -1.94 -14.68 -6.92
CA TYR A 108 -2.33 -14.95 -8.31
C TYR A 108 -1.60 -14.09 -9.36
N ASP A 109 -0.78 -13.12 -8.94
CA ASP A 109 0.02 -12.34 -9.87
C ASP A 109 1.39 -12.98 -10.15
N VAL A 110 2.20 -12.32 -10.97
CA VAL A 110 3.51 -12.88 -11.38
C VAL A 110 4.46 -13.05 -10.19
N ASP A 111 4.43 -12.16 -9.19
CA ASP A 111 5.33 -12.26 -8.04
C ASP A 111 4.95 -13.46 -7.17
N GLY A 112 3.67 -13.56 -6.80
CA GLY A 112 3.14 -14.72 -6.08
C GLY A 112 3.34 -16.06 -6.81
N VAL A 113 3.10 -16.11 -8.12
CA VAL A 113 3.27 -17.32 -8.95
C VAL A 113 4.75 -17.72 -9.06
N THR A 114 5.66 -16.77 -9.27
CA THR A 114 7.10 -17.07 -9.38
C THR A 114 7.71 -17.42 -8.02
N GLY A 115 7.34 -16.72 -6.95
CA GLY A 115 7.72 -17.07 -5.58
C GLY A 115 7.23 -18.45 -5.16
N THR A 116 5.99 -18.80 -5.49
CA THR A 116 5.48 -20.16 -5.33
C THR A 116 6.32 -21.17 -6.11
N SER A 117 6.67 -20.86 -7.36
CA SER A 117 7.48 -21.75 -8.21
C SER A 117 8.89 -21.97 -7.66
N VAL A 118 9.52 -20.94 -7.09
CA VAL A 118 10.82 -21.02 -6.39
C VAL A 118 10.72 -21.97 -5.20
N LEU A 119 9.75 -21.75 -4.30
CA LEU A 119 9.53 -22.61 -3.13
C LEU A 119 9.24 -24.05 -3.52
N MET A 120 8.33 -24.25 -4.49
CA MET A 120 7.98 -25.59 -5.00
C MET A 120 9.18 -26.33 -5.57
N THR A 121 10.06 -25.63 -6.31
CA THR A 121 11.27 -26.22 -6.90
C THR A 121 12.22 -26.70 -5.82
N VAL A 122 12.53 -25.86 -4.83
CA VAL A 122 13.47 -26.17 -3.75
C VAL A 122 12.91 -27.21 -2.79
N LEU A 123 11.65 -27.09 -2.37
CA LEU A 123 11.03 -28.05 -1.45
C LEU A 123 10.95 -29.44 -2.07
N LYS A 124 10.59 -29.57 -3.35
CA LYS A 124 10.64 -30.85 -4.08
C LYS A 124 12.06 -31.39 -4.19
N ARG A 125 13.04 -30.53 -4.49
CA ARG A 125 14.46 -30.89 -4.59
C ARG A 125 15.00 -31.49 -3.29
N LEU A 126 14.53 -30.98 -2.14
CA LEU A 126 14.87 -31.46 -0.79
C LEU A 126 14.00 -32.64 -0.31
N GLY A 127 13.10 -33.16 -1.16
CA GLY A 127 12.28 -34.34 -0.85
C GLY A 127 11.04 -34.07 0.02
N ALA A 128 10.58 -32.81 0.13
CA ALA A 128 9.38 -32.47 0.87
C ALA A 128 8.11 -33.08 0.25
N SER A 129 7.14 -33.45 1.09
CA SER A 129 5.76 -33.65 0.65
C SER A 129 5.09 -32.29 0.52
N VAL A 130 5.02 -31.75 -0.69
CA VAL A 130 4.60 -30.36 -0.91
C VAL A 130 3.50 -30.23 -1.96
N SER A 131 2.51 -29.39 -1.67
CA SER A 131 1.49 -28.88 -2.60
C SER A 131 1.52 -27.36 -2.64
N TYR A 132 0.80 -26.74 -3.57
CA TYR A 132 0.58 -25.30 -3.56
C TYR A 132 -0.92 -24.98 -3.64
N TYR A 133 -1.26 -23.76 -3.24
CA TYR A 133 -2.58 -23.18 -3.34
C TYR A 133 -2.45 -21.74 -3.80
N ILE A 134 -3.12 -21.39 -4.92
CA ILE A 134 -3.25 -20.01 -5.38
C ILE A 134 -4.74 -19.63 -5.29
N PRO A 135 -5.12 -18.57 -4.54
CA PRO A 135 -6.51 -18.17 -4.39
C PRO A 135 -7.05 -17.61 -5.71
N HIS A 136 -8.35 -17.83 -5.95
CA HIS A 136 -8.99 -17.25 -7.13
C HIS A 136 -9.36 -15.78 -6.88
N ARG A 137 -8.81 -14.87 -7.70
CA ARG A 137 -8.95 -13.41 -7.54
C ARG A 137 -10.40 -12.93 -7.38
N THR A 138 -11.31 -13.45 -8.19
CA THR A 138 -12.72 -13.00 -8.20
C THR A 138 -13.54 -13.55 -7.04
N SER A 139 -13.42 -14.85 -6.73
CA SER A 139 -14.30 -15.54 -5.79
C SER A 139 -13.74 -15.60 -4.37
N GLU A 140 -12.42 -15.56 -4.20
CA GLU A 140 -11.76 -15.64 -2.90
C GLU A 140 -11.06 -14.32 -2.52
N GLY A 141 -10.59 -13.57 -3.52
CA GLY A 141 -9.86 -12.32 -3.29
C GLY A 141 -8.38 -12.55 -3.00
N TYR A 142 -7.76 -11.54 -2.40
CA TYR A 142 -6.33 -11.52 -2.07
C TYR A 142 -6.08 -12.04 -0.64
N GLY A 143 -4.96 -12.75 -0.46
CA GLY A 143 -4.50 -13.26 0.82
C GLY A 143 -5.17 -14.56 1.26
N LEU A 144 -4.84 -15.01 2.47
CA LEU A 144 -5.43 -16.22 3.04
C LEU A 144 -6.92 -16.02 3.28
N ASN A 145 -7.68 -17.10 3.17
CA ASN A 145 -9.08 -17.13 3.58
C ASN A 145 -9.40 -18.33 4.48
N VAL A 146 -10.34 -18.14 5.40
CA VAL A 146 -10.78 -19.12 6.41
C VAL A 146 -11.17 -20.46 5.79
N LYS A 147 -11.86 -20.43 4.65
CA LYS A 147 -12.34 -21.64 3.96
C LYS A 147 -11.17 -22.46 3.41
N ALA A 148 -10.23 -21.83 2.74
CA ALA A 148 -9.03 -22.47 2.22
C ALA A 148 -8.20 -23.06 3.36
N VAL A 149 -7.92 -22.30 4.42
CA VAL A 149 -7.19 -22.78 5.60
C VAL A 149 -7.85 -24.02 6.20
N SER A 150 -9.18 -24.00 6.35
CA SER A 150 -9.94 -25.13 6.89
C SER A 150 -9.83 -26.38 6.00
N ILE A 151 -9.91 -26.21 4.68
CA ILE A 151 -9.75 -27.30 3.71
C ILE A 151 -8.33 -27.86 3.75
N LEU A 152 -7.31 -27.00 3.75
CA LEU A 152 -5.91 -27.40 3.80
C LEU A 152 -5.60 -28.20 5.06
N ALA A 153 -6.09 -27.76 6.21
CA ALA A 153 -5.91 -28.47 7.49
C ALA A 153 -6.65 -29.81 7.52
N SER A 154 -7.96 -29.81 7.18
CA SER A 154 -8.84 -30.97 7.36
C SER A 154 -8.69 -32.01 6.26
N LYS A 155 -8.74 -31.61 4.99
CA LYS A 155 -8.78 -32.50 3.82
C LYS A 155 -7.38 -32.84 3.32
N HIS A 156 -6.50 -31.85 3.23
CA HIS A 156 -5.14 -32.04 2.70
C HIS A 156 -4.13 -32.45 3.79
N ARG A 157 -4.56 -32.48 5.06
CA ARG A 157 -3.72 -32.86 6.22
C ARG A 157 -2.43 -32.03 6.31
N THR A 158 -2.50 -30.78 5.84
CA THR A 158 -1.39 -29.82 5.88
C THR A 158 -0.94 -29.59 7.32
N LYS A 159 0.36 -29.55 7.55
CA LYS A 159 0.96 -29.26 8.86
C LYS A 159 1.80 -27.99 8.88
N LEU A 160 2.20 -27.52 7.71
CA LEU A 160 2.89 -26.26 7.53
C LEU A 160 2.33 -25.54 6.30
N ILE A 161 1.87 -24.31 6.50
CA ILE A 161 1.57 -23.37 5.40
C ILE A 161 2.76 -22.42 5.28
N ILE A 162 3.30 -22.25 4.08
CA ILE A 162 4.30 -21.23 3.77
C ILE A 162 3.63 -20.24 2.84
N THR A 163 3.35 -19.03 3.31
CA THR A 163 2.77 -17.99 2.46
C THR A 163 3.88 -17.35 1.63
N CYS A 164 3.54 -16.94 0.41
CA CYS A 164 4.42 -16.19 -0.47
C CYS A 164 3.63 -15.04 -1.05
N ASP A 165 4.18 -13.82 -0.96
CA ASP A 165 3.58 -12.59 -1.49
C ASP A 165 2.21 -12.25 -0.87
N CYS A 166 1.95 -12.81 0.31
CA CYS A 166 0.77 -12.54 1.11
C CYS A 166 0.94 -13.02 2.55
N GLY A 167 -0.03 -12.72 3.40
CA GLY A 167 -0.14 -13.29 4.75
C GLY A 167 0.18 -12.32 5.89
N VAL A 168 0.94 -11.24 5.67
CA VAL A 168 1.33 -10.33 6.77
C VAL A 168 0.14 -9.61 7.41
N SER A 169 -0.97 -9.47 6.69
CA SER A 169 -2.22 -8.89 7.20
C SER A 169 -3.29 -9.93 7.59
N ASN A 170 -3.02 -11.22 7.42
CA ASN A 170 -4.01 -12.30 7.63
C ASN A 170 -3.99 -12.85 9.06
N PHE A 171 -4.19 -11.98 10.04
CA PHE A 171 -4.16 -12.36 11.47
C PHE A 171 -5.18 -13.46 11.79
N SER A 172 -6.43 -13.28 11.38
CA SER A 172 -7.53 -14.18 11.70
C SER A 172 -7.35 -15.57 11.08
N GLU A 173 -6.92 -15.63 9.82
CA GLU A 173 -6.70 -16.88 9.10
C GLU A 173 -5.50 -17.66 9.64
N ILE A 174 -4.41 -16.98 9.99
CA ILE A 174 -3.22 -17.61 10.58
C ILE A 174 -3.51 -18.08 12.01
N ASN A 175 -4.30 -17.32 12.78
CA ASN A 175 -4.74 -17.75 14.09
C ASN A 175 -5.65 -19.00 14.01
N LEU A 176 -6.52 -19.07 13.01
CA LEU A 176 -7.30 -20.27 12.72
C LEU A 176 -6.39 -21.45 12.37
N ALA A 177 -5.44 -21.29 11.45
CA ALA A 177 -4.48 -22.34 11.09
C ALA A 177 -3.79 -22.91 12.33
N ARG A 178 -3.31 -22.01 13.21
CA ARG A 178 -2.69 -22.39 14.49
C ARG A 178 -3.64 -23.18 15.39
N SER A 179 -4.90 -22.76 15.52
CA SER A 179 -5.92 -23.47 16.30
C SER A 179 -6.23 -24.88 15.76
N LEU A 180 -6.04 -25.09 14.46
CA LEU A 180 -6.19 -26.37 13.77
C LEU A 180 -4.91 -27.22 13.79
N GLY A 181 -3.87 -26.78 14.51
CA GLY A 181 -2.58 -27.45 14.60
C GLY A 181 -1.79 -27.42 13.29
N VAL A 182 -1.95 -26.34 12.52
CA VAL A 182 -1.18 -26.04 11.30
C VAL A 182 -0.30 -24.84 11.57
N ASP A 183 1.02 -25.04 11.45
CA ASP A 183 1.97 -23.95 11.57
C ASP A 183 1.94 -23.08 10.31
N THR A 184 2.28 -21.80 10.44
CA THR A 184 2.41 -20.88 9.30
C THR A 184 3.75 -20.16 9.33
N LEU A 185 4.39 -20.05 8.17
CA LEU A 185 5.49 -19.12 7.89
C LEU A 185 4.99 -18.06 6.92
N VAL A 186 5.27 -16.79 7.19
CA VAL A 186 4.88 -15.67 6.33
C VAL A 186 6.08 -15.15 5.59
N LEU A 187 6.10 -15.30 4.25
CA LEU A 187 7.08 -14.67 3.36
C LEU A 187 6.36 -13.59 2.55
N ASP A 188 6.56 -12.34 2.92
CA ASP A 188 5.76 -11.22 2.39
C ASP A 188 6.59 -9.94 2.34
N HIS A 189 6.17 -8.98 1.53
CA HIS A 189 6.80 -7.67 1.34
C HIS A 189 5.80 -6.49 1.41
N HIS A 190 4.50 -6.78 1.57
CA HIS A 190 3.43 -5.80 1.60
C HIS A 190 3.53 -4.81 2.77
N THR A 191 2.60 -3.86 2.86
CA THR A 191 2.59 -2.92 3.99
C THR A 191 2.26 -3.68 5.28
N MET A 192 3.12 -3.56 6.29
CA MET A 192 2.91 -4.27 7.56
C MET A 192 1.81 -3.58 8.39
N PRO A 193 0.83 -4.33 8.91
CA PRO A 193 -0.10 -3.82 9.91
C PRO A 193 0.62 -3.61 11.25
N GLU A 194 0.01 -2.84 12.14
CA GLU A 194 0.52 -2.65 13.51
C GLU A 194 0.57 -3.97 14.30
N MET A 195 -0.39 -4.87 14.05
CA MET A 195 -0.46 -6.18 14.67
C MET A 195 -0.12 -7.27 13.66
N LEU A 196 1.00 -7.93 13.88
CA LEU A 196 1.45 -9.05 13.05
C LEU A 196 0.73 -10.36 13.41
N PRO A 197 0.48 -11.24 12.43
CA PRO A 197 -0.18 -12.53 12.63
C PRO A 197 0.65 -13.46 13.52
N PRO A 198 0.01 -14.42 14.23
CA PRO A 198 0.71 -15.33 15.14
C PRO A 198 1.38 -16.51 14.40
N ALA A 199 2.19 -16.20 13.38
CA ALA A 199 2.98 -17.16 12.60
C ALA A 199 4.23 -17.64 13.37
N VAL A 200 4.79 -18.79 12.97
CA VAL A 200 6.06 -19.32 13.51
C VAL A 200 7.23 -18.39 13.19
N GLY A 201 7.21 -17.78 12.01
CA GLY A 201 8.19 -16.80 11.56
C GLY A 201 7.57 -15.89 10.49
N ILE A 202 7.96 -14.62 10.51
CA ILE A 202 7.53 -13.63 9.52
C ILE A 202 8.77 -13.02 8.86
N VAL A 203 9.17 -13.59 7.73
CA VAL A 203 10.29 -13.09 6.93
C VAL A 203 9.77 -11.95 6.07
N HIS A 204 10.17 -10.73 6.43
CA HIS A 204 9.61 -9.53 5.81
C HIS A 204 10.67 -8.42 5.71
N PRO A 205 10.98 -7.90 4.50
CA PRO A 205 12.08 -6.97 4.29
C PRO A 205 11.82 -5.61 4.92
N LYS A 206 10.55 -5.15 5.02
CA LYS A 206 10.19 -3.90 5.71
C LYS A 206 10.39 -3.92 7.23
N ARG A 207 10.85 -5.02 7.83
CA ARG A 207 11.34 -5.07 9.21
C ARG A 207 12.77 -4.51 9.34
N LEU A 208 13.45 -4.31 8.22
CA LEU A 208 14.77 -3.72 8.13
C LEU A 208 14.69 -2.20 7.95
N PRO A 209 15.78 -1.46 8.22
CA PRO A 209 15.90 -0.05 7.85
C PRO A 209 15.63 0.18 6.35
N GLU A 210 15.04 1.32 5.98
CA GLU A 210 14.69 1.63 4.58
C GLU A 210 15.89 1.65 3.63
N ASP A 211 17.07 1.98 4.14
CA ASP A 211 18.33 2.01 3.39
C ASP A 211 19.03 0.65 3.28
N HIS A 212 18.49 -0.39 3.91
CA HIS A 212 19.04 -1.74 3.84
C HIS A 212 18.88 -2.33 2.42
N PRO A 213 19.91 -3.01 1.85
CA PRO A 213 19.85 -3.54 0.48
C PRO A 213 18.67 -4.49 0.20
N LEU A 214 18.23 -5.23 1.22
CA LEU A 214 17.11 -6.17 1.14
C LEU A 214 15.72 -5.54 1.37
N PHE A 215 15.63 -4.26 1.76
CA PHE A 215 14.36 -3.62 2.15
C PHE A 215 13.30 -3.63 1.04
N HIS A 216 13.73 -3.55 -0.22
CA HIS A 216 12.88 -3.51 -1.39
C HIS A 216 12.69 -4.87 -2.08
N LEU A 217 13.00 -5.99 -1.42
CA LEU A 217 12.73 -7.30 -1.99
C LEU A 217 11.21 -7.49 -2.20
N PRO A 218 10.79 -8.00 -3.36
CA PRO A 218 9.42 -8.48 -3.57
C PRO A 218 9.20 -9.85 -2.93
N GLY A 219 7.98 -10.37 -2.95
CA GLY A 219 7.63 -11.70 -2.44
C GLY A 219 8.51 -12.81 -3.01
N VAL A 220 8.76 -12.85 -4.33
CA VAL A 220 9.70 -13.81 -4.94
C VAL A 220 11.13 -13.64 -4.43
N GLY A 221 11.54 -12.40 -4.13
CA GLY A 221 12.86 -12.09 -3.59
C GLY A 221 13.03 -12.59 -2.15
N VAL A 222 11.99 -12.45 -1.33
CA VAL A 222 11.94 -13.02 0.03
C VAL A 222 11.99 -14.54 -0.03
N ALA A 223 11.18 -15.16 -0.89
CA ALA A 223 11.19 -16.59 -1.11
C ALA A 223 12.57 -17.09 -1.58
N TYR A 224 13.22 -16.35 -2.49
CA TYR A 224 14.57 -16.63 -2.96
C TYR A 224 15.60 -16.62 -1.83
N LYS A 225 15.60 -15.63 -0.94
CA LYS A 225 16.53 -15.57 0.20
C LYS A 225 16.30 -16.70 1.21
N VAL A 226 15.04 -17.09 1.46
CA VAL A 226 14.76 -18.26 2.30
C VAL A 226 15.24 -19.55 1.64
N CYS A 227 15.02 -19.69 0.33
CA CYS A 227 15.52 -20.82 -0.46
C CYS A 227 17.06 -20.87 -0.54
N GLU A 228 17.73 -19.71 -0.63
CA GLU A 228 19.19 -19.59 -0.54
C GLU A 228 19.68 -20.19 0.78
N ALA A 229 19.14 -19.75 1.91
CA ALA A 229 19.49 -20.29 3.22
C ALA A 229 19.20 -21.80 3.36
N LEU A 230 18.04 -22.26 2.89
CA LEU A 230 17.65 -23.67 2.89
C LEU A 230 18.61 -24.55 2.09
N LEU A 231 18.95 -24.14 0.87
CA LEU A 231 19.86 -24.87 0.00
C LEU A 231 21.27 -24.90 0.59
N THR A 232 21.75 -23.78 1.12
CA THR A 232 23.06 -23.73 1.80
C THR A 232 23.10 -24.68 3.01
N GLU A 233 22.07 -24.68 3.86
CA GLU A 233 22.00 -25.58 5.03
C GLU A 233 22.02 -27.07 4.62
N HIS A 234 21.43 -27.42 3.48
CA HIS A 234 21.38 -28.79 2.97
C HIS A 234 22.54 -29.14 2.01
N GLY A 235 23.54 -28.27 1.87
CA GLY A 235 24.74 -28.55 1.05
C GLY A 235 24.53 -28.44 -0.46
N HIS A 236 23.59 -27.59 -0.90
CA HIS A 236 23.21 -27.35 -2.30
C HIS A 236 23.34 -25.87 -2.70
N ALA A 237 24.30 -25.14 -2.10
CA ALA A 237 24.49 -23.70 -2.34
C ALA A 237 24.75 -23.36 -3.83
N GLU A 238 25.35 -24.29 -4.58
CA GLU A 238 25.60 -24.16 -6.01
C GLU A 238 24.33 -24.10 -6.87
N GLU A 239 23.20 -24.56 -6.36
CA GLU A 239 21.93 -24.57 -7.09
C GLU A 239 21.16 -23.24 -6.98
N VAL A 240 21.59 -22.32 -6.12
CA VAL A 240 20.88 -21.05 -5.83
C VAL A 240 20.73 -20.19 -7.09
N GLU A 241 21.79 -20.02 -7.88
CA GLU A 241 21.75 -19.22 -9.11
C GLU A 241 20.78 -19.79 -10.16
N SER A 242 20.50 -21.09 -10.12
CA SER A 242 19.55 -21.72 -11.04
C SER A 242 18.11 -21.24 -10.86
N LEU A 243 17.80 -20.55 -9.76
CA LEU A 243 16.48 -20.00 -9.45
C LEU A 243 16.27 -18.60 -10.05
N LEU A 244 17.34 -17.93 -10.50
CA LEU A 244 17.29 -16.52 -10.90
C LEU A 244 16.35 -16.24 -12.08
N ASP A 245 16.05 -17.25 -12.91
CA ASP A 245 15.10 -17.11 -14.01
C ASP A 245 13.65 -16.93 -13.55
N PHE A 246 13.24 -17.55 -12.44
CA PHE A 246 11.95 -17.24 -11.80
C PHE A 246 11.99 -15.89 -11.09
N VAL A 247 13.08 -15.63 -10.34
CA VAL A 247 13.20 -14.46 -9.48
C VAL A 247 13.13 -13.17 -10.29
N VAL A 248 13.87 -13.09 -11.40
CA VAL A 248 13.88 -11.91 -12.25
C VAL A 248 12.51 -11.60 -12.86
N LEU A 249 11.70 -12.63 -13.13
CA LEU A 249 10.36 -12.48 -13.70
C LEU A 249 9.40 -11.83 -12.70
N GLY A 250 9.38 -12.30 -11.45
CA GLY A 250 8.59 -11.68 -10.37
C GLY A 250 9.07 -10.28 -10.04
N MET A 251 10.38 -10.08 -9.88
CA MET A 251 10.94 -8.76 -9.54
C MET A 251 10.62 -7.68 -10.58
N ILE A 252 10.74 -7.99 -11.87
CA ILE A 252 10.40 -7.02 -12.91
C ILE A 252 8.88 -6.77 -12.97
N ALA A 253 8.07 -7.81 -12.75
CA ALA A 253 6.61 -7.70 -12.80
C ALA A 253 6.01 -6.91 -11.62
N ASP A 254 6.62 -7.01 -10.43
CA ASP A 254 6.22 -6.27 -9.23
C ASP A 254 6.75 -4.81 -9.21
N LEU A 255 7.51 -4.43 -10.24
CA LEU A 255 8.05 -3.08 -10.42
C LEU A 255 8.89 -2.62 -9.22
N VAL A 256 9.63 -3.51 -8.56
CA VAL A 256 10.49 -3.09 -7.44
C VAL A 256 11.62 -2.16 -7.87
N PRO A 257 12.11 -1.26 -7.00
CA PRO A 257 13.29 -0.46 -7.28
C PRO A 257 14.50 -1.32 -7.69
N LEU A 258 15.04 -1.07 -8.89
CA LEU A 258 16.22 -1.73 -9.44
C LEU A 258 17.51 -1.01 -9.02
N VAL A 259 17.74 -0.99 -7.70
CA VAL A 259 18.92 -0.46 -7.03
C VAL A 259 19.56 -1.54 -6.16
N GLY A 260 20.84 -1.39 -5.81
CA GLY A 260 21.55 -2.32 -4.91
C GLY A 260 21.38 -3.80 -5.25
N GLU A 261 20.92 -4.59 -4.27
CA GLU A 261 20.69 -6.03 -4.39
C GLU A 261 19.74 -6.36 -5.55
N ASN A 262 18.61 -5.67 -5.64
CA ASN A 262 17.60 -5.91 -6.67
C ASN A 262 18.16 -5.72 -8.08
N ARG A 263 18.96 -4.66 -8.26
CA ARG A 263 19.63 -4.39 -9.54
C ARG A 263 20.55 -5.53 -9.95
N HIS A 264 21.35 -6.02 -8.99
CA HIS A 264 22.32 -7.06 -9.25
C HIS A 264 21.65 -8.40 -9.57
N ILE A 265 20.63 -8.79 -8.79
CA ILE A 265 19.78 -9.96 -9.06
C ILE A 265 19.17 -9.89 -10.47
N VAL A 266 18.54 -8.76 -10.82
CA VAL A 266 17.88 -8.61 -12.13
C VAL A 266 18.89 -8.63 -13.27
N ARG A 267 20.05 -7.97 -13.13
CA ARG A 267 21.10 -7.96 -14.17
C ARG A 267 21.58 -9.38 -14.50
N ASN A 268 21.88 -10.18 -13.48
CA ASN A 268 22.34 -11.56 -13.67
C ASN A 268 21.19 -12.48 -14.09
N GLY A 269 20.02 -12.28 -13.50
CA GLY A 269 18.81 -13.06 -13.76
C GLY A 269 18.28 -12.91 -15.18
N LEU A 270 18.41 -11.75 -15.83
CA LEU A 270 18.04 -11.58 -17.24
C LEU A 270 18.84 -12.51 -18.16
N GLN A 271 20.14 -12.70 -17.89
CA GLN A 271 20.97 -13.63 -18.64
C GLN A 271 20.61 -15.09 -18.34
N ALA A 272 20.32 -15.41 -17.07
CA ALA A 272 19.86 -16.72 -16.66
C ALA A 272 18.51 -17.08 -17.32
N LEU A 273 17.58 -16.13 -17.39
CA LEU A 273 16.27 -16.26 -18.01
C LEU A 273 16.37 -16.66 -19.48
N LEU A 274 17.17 -15.94 -20.27
CA LEU A 274 17.34 -16.24 -21.70
C LEU A 274 17.93 -17.63 -21.96
N LYS A 275 18.75 -18.13 -21.03
CA LYS A 275 19.44 -19.41 -21.09
C LYS A 275 18.74 -20.51 -20.28
N SER A 276 17.55 -20.24 -19.73
CA SER A 276 16.87 -21.16 -18.83
C SER A 276 16.64 -22.53 -19.46
N PRO A 277 17.02 -23.65 -18.83
CA PRO A 277 16.76 -24.98 -19.38
C PRO A 277 15.30 -25.43 -19.19
N ARG A 278 14.48 -24.66 -18.46
CA ARG A 278 13.14 -25.06 -18.05
C ARG A 278 12.17 -25.05 -19.24
N PRO A 279 11.41 -26.13 -19.49
CA PRO A 279 10.48 -26.18 -20.62
C PRO A 279 9.43 -25.06 -20.58
N GLY A 280 8.89 -24.76 -19.40
CA GLY A 280 7.95 -23.65 -19.21
C GLY A 280 8.51 -22.29 -19.61
N MET A 281 9.75 -22.02 -19.22
CA MET A 281 10.40 -20.75 -19.53
C MET A 281 10.74 -20.63 -21.02
N GLN A 282 11.21 -21.72 -21.64
CA GLN A 282 11.45 -21.76 -23.09
C GLN A 282 10.16 -21.56 -23.89
N ALA A 283 9.04 -22.15 -23.45
CA ALA A 283 7.74 -21.98 -24.07
C ALA A 283 7.26 -20.52 -24.00
N LEU A 284 7.41 -19.84 -22.85
CA LEU A 284 7.09 -18.41 -22.69
C LEU A 284 7.98 -17.52 -23.57
N LEU A 285 9.30 -17.77 -23.56
CA LEU A 285 10.26 -17.04 -24.38
C LEU A 285 10.03 -17.23 -25.88
N GLY A 286 9.42 -18.36 -26.28
CA GLY A 286 9.00 -18.60 -27.66
C GLY A 286 7.83 -17.74 -28.13
N GLN A 287 7.09 -17.12 -27.21
CA GLN A 287 5.91 -16.26 -27.50
C GLN A 287 6.27 -14.77 -27.62
N VAL A 288 7.53 -14.39 -27.38
CA VAL A 288 7.98 -12.99 -27.33
C VAL A 288 9.25 -12.77 -28.15
N GLN A 289 9.51 -11.54 -28.54
CA GLN A 289 10.80 -11.15 -29.12
C GLN A 289 11.86 -11.15 -28.01
N LYS A 290 12.97 -11.87 -28.21
CA LYS A 290 14.04 -12.01 -27.23
C LYS A 290 15.00 -10.81 -27.30
N SER A 291 14.66 -9.70 -26.63
CA SER A 291 15.56 -8.54 -26.46
C SER A 291 16.50 -8.67 -25.25
N GLY A 292 16.14 -9.48 -24.25
CA GLY A 292 16.98 -9.71 -23.07
C GLY A 292 17.04 -8.52 -22.10
N ASP A 293 16.09 -7.62 -22.19
CA ASP A 293 15.92 -6.46 -21.32
C ASP A 293 14.71 -6.61 -20.39
N THR A 294 14.54 -5.63 -19.51
CA THR A 294 13.41 -5.57 -18.60
C THR A 294 12.08 -5.36 -19.33
N ASP A 295 12.08 -4.67 -20.47
CA ASP A 295 10.89 -4.43 -21.29
C ASP A 295 10.31 -5.74 -21.85
N MET A 296 11.16 -6.70 -22.27
CA MET A 296 10.75 -8.06 -22.66
C MET A 296 9.93 -8.73 -21.57
N VAL A 297 10.35 -8.59 -20.32
CA VAL A 297 9.72 -9.22 -19.18
C VAL A 297 8.44 -8.47 -18.81
N ALA A 298 8.52 -7.15 -18.62
CA ALA A 298 7.42 -6.30 -18.17
C ALA A 298 6.25 -6.23 -19.17
N PHE A 299 6.54 -6.17 -20.48
CA PHE A 299 5.53 -6.00 -21.52
C PHE A 299 5.31 -7.24 -22.39
N GLY A 300 6.27 -8.18 -22.39
CA GLY A 300 6.14 -9.46 -23.07
C GLY A 300 5.65 -10.56 -22.14
N ILE A 301 6.50 -11.02 -21.22
CA ILE A 301 6.24 -12.26 -20.47
C ILE A 301 5.19 -12.05 -19.36
N ALA A 302 5.39 -11.06 -18.48
CA ALA A 302 4.55 -10.84 -17.31
C ALA A 302 3.06 -10.65 -17.63
N PRO A 303 2.63 -9.93 -18.70
CA PRO A 303 1.22 -9.80 -19.05
C PRO A 303 0.52 -11.12 -19.38
N ARG A 304 1.26 -12.13 -19.87
CA ARG A 304 0.71 -13.47 -20.19
C ARG A 304 0.37 -14.26 -18.92
N ILE A 305 1.22 -14.19 -17.92
CA ILE A 305 0.98 -14.82 -16.61
C ILE A 305 -0.10 -14.05 -15.85
N ASN A 306 -0.02 -12.71 -15.81
CA ASN A 306 -1.04 -11.89 -15.17
C ASN A 306 -2.43 -11.99 -15.81
N ALA A 307 -2.53 -12.37 -17.08
CA ALA A 307 -3.82 -12.56 -17.74
C ALA A 307 -4.63 -13.70 -17.11
N VAL A 308 -4.00 -14.83 -16.80
CA VAL A 308 -4.71 -15.94 -16.15
C VAL A 308 -5.15 -15.57 -14.74
N GLY A 309 -4.33 -14.91 -13.93
CA GLY A 309 -4.76 -14.41 -12.61
C GLY A 309 -5.86 -13.33 -12.64
N ARG A 310 -6.20 -12.79 -13.82
CA ARG A 310 -7.29 -11.81 -14.00
C ARG A 310 -8.56 -12.41 -14.58
N LEU A 311 -8.44 -13.43 -15.43
CA LEU A 311 -9.53 -13.95 -16.25
C LEU A 311 -9.82 -15.44 -16.05
N ALA A 312 -8.92 -16.17 -15.40
CA ALA A 312 -8.94 -17.63 -15.32
C ALA A 312 -8.27 -18.12 -14.01
N ASP A 313 -7.91 -19.40 -13.98
CA ASP A 313 -7.22 -20.04 -12.85
C ASP A 313 -5.70 -19.78 -12.92
N ALA A 314 -5.15 -19.14 -11.90
CA ALA A 314 -3.73 -18.83 -11.80
C ALA A 314 -2.85 -20.07 -11.50
N ASN A 315 -3.43 -21.19 -11.04
CA ASN A 315 -2.70 -22.44 -10.79
C ASN A 315 -1.97 -22.92 -12.06
N THR A 316 -2.56 -22.70 -13.24
CA THR A 316 -1.99 -23.04 -14.54
C THR A 316 -0.64 -22.35 -14.79
N ALA A 317 -0.41 -21.15 -14.25
CA ALA A 317 0.89 -20.48 -14.39
C ALA A 317 1.99 -21.13 -13.54
N VAL A 318 1.68 -21.58 -12.31
CA VAL A 318 2.63 -22.34 -11.48
C VAL A 318 2.94 -23.69 -12.13
N GLU A 319 1.93 -24.35 -12.72
CA GLU A 319 2.11 -25.60 -13.46
C GLU A 319 3.07 -25.41 -14.66
N LEU A 320 2.88 -24.34 -15.44
CA LEU A 320 3.78 -24.00 -16.55
C LEU A 320 5.23 -23.84 -16.07
N LEU A 321 5.43 -23.08 -14.99
CA LEU A 321 6.77 -22.77 -14.50
C LEU A 321 7.45 -23.98 -13.86
N THR A 322 6.71 -24.94 -13.33
CA THR A 322 7.25 -26.08 -12.58
C THR A 322 7.19 -27.42 -13.31
N THR A 323 6.61 -27.48 -14.51
CA THR A 323 6.56 -28.72 -15.32
C THR A 323 7.90 -29.06 -15.97
N ASN A 324 8.18 -30.36 -16.07
CA ASN A 324 9.33 -30.91 -16.81
C ASN A 324 8.93 -31.46 -18.19
N ASP A 325 7.65 -31.39 -18.56
CA ASP A 325 7.14 -31.86 -19.85
C ASP A 325 7.01 -30.68 -20.83
N ALA A 326 7.78 -30.73 -21.91
CA ALA A 326 7.80 -29.68 -22.93
C ALA A 326 6.48 -29.53 -23.70
N SER A 327 5.75 -30.63 -23.92
CA SER A 327 4.44 -30.60 -24.59
C SER A 327 3.40 -29.94 -23.70
N VAL A 328 3.39 -30.29 -22.41
CA VAL A 328 2.53 -29.65 -21.40
C VAL A 328 2.84 -28.15 -21.32
N ALA A 329 4.13 -27.81 -21.23
CA ALA A 329 4.57 -26.41 -21.20
C ALA A 329 4.13 -25.61 -22.43
N GLU A 330 4.28 -26.17 -23.64
CA GLU A 330 3.88 -25.48 -24.87
C GLU A 330 2.37 -25.24 -24.94
N ASN A 331 1.57 -26.24 -24.54
CA ASN A 331 0.12 -26.13 -24.51
C ASN A 331 -0.35 -25.07 -23.51
N ILE A 332 0.20 -25.08 -22.30
CA ILE A 332 -0.15 -24.07 -21.29
C ILE A 332 0.32 -22.67 -21.73
N ALA A 333 1.51 -22.52 -22.29
CA ALA A 333 1.99 -21.23 -22.79
C ALA A 333 1.07 -20.65 -23.90
N LYS A 334 0.54 -21.50 -24.79
CA LYS A 334 -0.46 -21.10 -25.78
C LYS A 334 -1.78 -20.66 -25.13
N GLN A 335 -2.21 -21.31 -24.06
CA GLN A 335 -3.40 -20.91 -23.30
C GLN A 335 -3.20 -19.54 -22.64
N LEU A 336 -2.05 -19.30 -21.98
CA LEU A 336 -1.71 -17.99 -21.40
C LEU A 336 -1.68 -16.89 -22.47
N GLN A 337 -1.16 -17.19 -23.67
CA GLN A 337 -1.22 -16.28 -24.81
C GLN A 337 -2.66 -15.94 -25.21
N LEU A 338 -3.53 -16.94 -25.29
CA LEU A 338 -4.94 -16.74 -25.64
C LEU A 338 -5.65 -15.86 -24.60
N GLU A 339 -5.46 -16.12 -23.31
CA GLU A 339 -6.04 -15.31 -22.24
C GLU A 339 -5.49 -13.88 -22.24
N ASN A 340 -4.20 -13.68 -22.55
CA ASN A 340 -3.67 -12.32 -22.70
C ASN A 340 -4.28 -11.59 -23.91
N THR A 341 -4.48 -12.25 -25.05
CA THR A 341 -5.19 -11.66 -26.19
C THR A 341 -6.61 -11.26 -25.78
N ARG A 342 -7.35 -12.16 -25.13
CA ARG A 342 -8.71 -11.88 -24.61
C ARG A 342 -8.73 -10.69 -23.65
N ARG A 343 -7.75 -10.61 -22.75
CA ARG A 343 -7.58 -9.49 -21.82
C ARG A 343 -7.29 -8.17 -22.57
N GLN A 344 -6.47 -8.20 -23.62
CA GLN A 344 -6.19 -7.02 -24.47
C GLN A 344 -7.45 -6.54 -25.18
N ASP A 345 -8.19 -7.44 -25.82
CA ASP A 345 -9.44 -7.11 -26.52
C ASP A 345 -10.47 -6.51 -25.58
N LEU A 346 -10.62 -7.09 -24.38
CA LEU A 346 -11.53 -6.58 -23.36
C LEU A 346 -11.09 -5.21 -22.83
N CYS A 347 -9.78 -5.02 -22.59
CA CYS A 347 -9.21 -3.71 -22.25
C CYS A 347 -9.57 -2.65 -23.30
N ASP A 348 -9.37 -2.96 -24.58
CA ASP A 348 -9.54 -1.98 -25.65
C ASP A 348 -11.01 -1.64 -25.87
N LYS A 349 -11.89 -2.64 -25.77
CA LYS A 349 -13.35 -2.43 -25.77
C LYS A 349 -13.79 -1.54 -24.62
N ILE A 350 -13.44 -1.89 -23.38
CA ILE A 350 -13.84 -1.14 -22.18
C ILE A 350 -13.24 0.28 -22.23
N PHE A 351 -11.99 0.42 -22.66
CA PHE A 351 -11.36 1.73 -22.81
C PHE A 351 -12.10 2.60 -23.82
N ALA A 352 -12.46 2.09 -25.00
CA ALA A 352 -13.20 2.86 -26.00
C ALA A 352 -14.59 3.30 -25.49
N GLU A 353 -15.28 2.44 -24.76
CA GLU A 353 -16.57 2.78 -24.15
C GLU A 353 -16.43 3.82 -23.03
N ALA A 354 -15.45 3.62 -22.14
CA ALA A 354 -15.17 4.52 -21.03
C ALA A 354 -14.73 5.90 -21.54
N ASP A 355 -13.84 5.95 -22.52
CA ASP A 355 -13.36 7.17 -23.18
C ASP A 355 -14.51 7.99 -23.77
N LYS A 356 -15.44 7.32 -24.46
CA LYS A 356 -16.67 7.94 -24.96
C LYS A 356 -17.54 8.48 -23.82
N MET A 357 -17.72 7.70 -22.73
CA MET A 357 -18.47 8.17 -21.56
C MET A 357 -17.83 9.40 -20.91
N VAL A 358 -16.50 9.48 -20.86
CA VAL A 358 -15.80 10.68 -20.36
C VAL A 358 -16.12 11.88 -21.25
N GLN A 359 -16.00 11.73 -22.57
CA GLN A 359 -16.28 12.80 -23.54
C GLN A 359 -17.74 13.29 -23.50
N ASP A 360 -18.69 12.37 -23.26
CA ASP A 360 -20.12 12.69 -23.28
C ASP A 360 -20.63 13.26 -21.93
N ARG A 361 -20.01 12.90 -20.79
CA ARG A 361 -20.60 13.12 -19.45
C ARG A 361 -19.75 13.91 -18.47
N ILE A 362 -18.44 14.02 -18.68
CA ILE A 362 -17.52 14.62 -17.72
C ILE A 362 -17.03 15.97 -18.25
N ASP A 363 -17.25 17.04 -17.48
CA ASP A 363 -16.71 18.35 -17.82
C ASP A 363 -15.28 18.46 -17.30
N LEU A 364 -14.30 18.13 -18.14
CA LEU A 364 -12.88 18.19 -17.78
C LEU A 364 -12.40 19.60 -17.41
N SER A 365 -13.15 20.66 -17.71
CA SER A 365 -12.81 22.01 -17.25
C SER A 365 -13.15 22.23 -15.78
N ALA A 366 -14.16 21.54 -15.26
CA ALA A 366 -14.62 21.62 -13.88
C ALA A 366 -14.18 20.43 -13.02
N ASP A 367 -14.29 19.21 -13.54
CA ASP A 367 -14.14 17.96 -12.80
C ASP A 367 -12.69 17.50 -12.73
N ARG A 368 -12.13 17.47 -11.52
CA ARG A 368 -10.74 17.11 -11.23
C ARG A 368 -10.47 15.62 -11.18
N CYS A 369 -11.49 14.77 -11.31
CA CYS A 369 -11.34 13.33 -11.51
C CYS A 369 -12.38 12.78 -12.49
N ILE A 370 -12.19 11.53 -12.90
CA ILE A 370 -13.15 10.76 -13.69
C ILE A 370 -13.72 9.69 -12.77
N ALA A 371 -15.03 9.68 -12.54
CA ALA A 371 -15.72 8.64 -11.78
C ALA A 371 -16.87 8.05 -12.61
N ILE A 372 -16.71 6.81 -13.08
CA ILE A 372 -17.65 6.17 -14.01
C ILE A 372 -17.83 4.68 -13.69
N TYR A 373 -18.98 4.12 -14.04
CA TYR A 373 -19.22 2.69 -13.94
C TYR A 373 -20.18 2.24 -15.05
N LYS A 374 -20.15 0.95 -15.39
CA LYS A 374 -21.05 0.38 -16.39
C LYS A 374 -21.21 -1.13 -16.19
N GLU A 375 -22.39 -1.63 -16.56
CA GLU A 375 -22.65 -3.07 -16.72
C GLU A 375 -21.84 -3.65 -17.89
N GLY A 376 -21.37 -4.89 -17.73
CA GLY A 376 -20.63 -5.62 -18.76
C GLY A 376 -19.14 -5.25 -18.88
N TRP A 377 -18.65 -4.35 -18.02
CA TRP A 377 -17.21 -4.20 -17.78
C TRP A 377 -16.73 -5.29 -16.84
N HIS A 378 -15.46 -5.71 -16.93
CA HIS A 378 -14.94 -6.84 -16.15
C HIS A 378 -13.92 -6.37 -15.11
N HIS A 379 -14.14 -6.64 -13.83
CA HIS A 379 -13.37 -6.15 -12.69
C HIS A 379 -11.88 -6.53 -12.78
N GLY A 380 -11.55 -7.70 -13.33
CA GLY A 380 -10.16 -8.12 -13.59
C GLY A 380 -9.37 -7.18 -14.52
N VAL A 381 -10.06 -6.32 -15.28
CA VAL A 381 -9.52 -5.47 -16.33
C VAL A 381 -9.75 -3.97 -16.09
N VAL A 382 -10.77 -3.57 -15.33
CA VAL A 382 -11.09 -2.14 -15.11
C VAL A 382 -9.91 -1.35 -14.53
N GLY A 383 -9.08 -1.95 -13.67
CA GLY A 383 -7.87 -1.30 -13.15
C GLY A 383 -6.83 -0.95 -14.22
N ILE A 384 -6.72 -1.73 -15.30
CA ILE A 384 -5.83 -1.43 -16.44
C ILE A 384 -6.40 -0.28 -17.27
N VAL A 385 -7.72 -0.29 -17.48
CA VAL A 385 -8.42 0.79 -18.19
C VAL A 385 -8.32 2.10 -17.42
N ALA A 386 -8.41 2.05 -16.08
CA ALA A 386 -8.19 3.20 -15.22
C ALA A 386 -6.81 3.83 -15.48
N SER A 387 -5.74 3.04 -15.51
CA SER A 387 -4.39 3.53 -15.83
C SER A 387 -4.32 4.19 -17.21
N LYS A 388 -4.92 3.58 -18.25
CA LYS A 388 -4.96 4.19 -19.60
C LYS A 388 -5.72 5.54 -19.61
N LEU A 389 -6.79 5.65 -18.83
CA LEU A 389 -7.54 6.90 -18.70
C LEU A 389 -6.76 7.96 -17.91
N VAL A 390 -6.03 7.56 -16.86
CA VAL A 390 -5.10 8.46 -16.15
C VAL A 390 -4.03 8.98 -17.11
N GLU A 391 -3.43 8.12 -17.93
CA GLU A 391 -2.43 8.54 -18.93
C GLU A 391 -3.00 9.50 -19.97
N LYS A 392 -4.24 9.27 -20.43
CA LYS A 392 -4.89 10.12 -21.45
C LYS A 392 -5.33 11.47 -20.89
N TYR A 393 -5.91 11.49 -19.70
CA TYR A 393 -6.58 12.67 -19.14
C TYR A 393 -5.80 13.37 -18.03
N ASN A 394 -4.73 12.76 -17.52
CA ASN A 394 -3.92 13.22 -16.39
C ASN A 394 -4.76 13.58 -15.14
N ARG A 395 -5.75 12.73 -14.84
CA ARG A 395 -6.69 12.89 -13.73
C ARG A 395 -6.81 11.58 -12.97
N PRO A 396 -7.10 11.62 -11.66
CA PRO A 396 -7.51 10.43 -10.92
C PRO A 396 -8.74 9.80 -11.60
N VAL A 397 -8.75 8.48 -11.72
CA VAL A 397 -9.83 7.71 -12.36
C VAL A 397 -10.37 6.69 -11.38
N PHE A 398 -11.68 6.70 -11.16
CA PHE A 398 -12.47 5.69 -10.46
C PHE A 398 -13.38 5.02 -11.50
N ILE A 399 -13.23 3.71 -11.69
CA ILE A 399 -13.95 2.95 -12.70
C ILE A 399 -14.57 1.69 -12.09
N GLY A 400 -15.84 1.41 -12.36
CA GLY A 400 -16.59 0.30 -11.75
C GLY A 400 -17.29 -0.64 -12.74
N GLU A 401 -17.26 -1.94 -12.46
CA GLU A 401 -18.15 -2.95 -13.03
C GLU A 401 -19.44 -2.98 -12.20
N LEU A 402 -20.59 -2.79 -12.85
CA LEU A 402 -21.90 -3.08 -12.24
C LEU A 402 -22.19 -4.56 -12.40
N GLU A 403 -22.39 -5.26 -11.28
CA GLU A 403 -22.84 -6.66 -11.19
C GLU A 403 -24.32 -6.67 -10.77
N PRO A 404 -25.28 -6.81 -11.71
CA PRO A 404 -26.71 -6.73 -11.40
C PRO A 404 -27.19 -7.86 -10.48
N GLU A 405 -26.60 -9.05 -10.60
CA GLU A 405 -26.97 -10.23 -9.82
C GLU A 405 -26.67 -10.08 -8.33
N GLU A 406 -25.54 -9.45 -8.01
CA GLU A 406 -25.09 -9.18 -6.63
C GLU A 406 -25.55 -7.81 -6.12
N ASN A 407 -26.22 -7.02 -6.98
CA ASN A 407 -26.68 -5.65 -6.70
C ASN A 407 -25.56 -4.71 -6.19
N VAL A 408 -24.34 -4.88 -6.71
CA VAL A 408 -23.15 -4.10 -6.32
C VAL A 408 -22.38 -3.58 -7.53
N VAL A 409 -21.66 -2.48 -7.33
CA VAL A 409 -20.60 -2.03 -8.24
C VAL A 409 -19.26 -2.31 -7.58
N LYS A 410 -18.39 -3.06 -8.26
CA LYS A 410 -17.01 -3.29 -7.86
C LYS A 410 -16.09 -2.47 -8.74
N GLY A 411 -15.27 -1.62 -8.13
CA GLY A 411 -14.43 -0.69 -8.85
C GLY A 411 -12.97 -0.68 -8.45
N SER A 412 -12.18 -0.10 -9.34
CA SER A 412 -10.77 0.20 -9.12
C SER A 412 -10.53 1.68 -9.34
N ALA A 413 -9.49 2.20 -8.70
CA ALA A 413 -9.05 3.57 -8.85
C ALA A 413 -7.55 3.63 -9.20
N ARG A 414 -7.16 4.60 -10.03
CA ARG A 414 -5.77 4.94 -10.35
C ARG A 414 -5.57 6.45 -10.24
N GLY A 415 -4.49 6.84 -9.57
CA GLY A 415 -4.25 8.21 -9.15
C GLY A 415 -3.18 8.92 -9.96
N VAL A 416 -3.01 10.20 -9.65
CA VAL A 416 -1.87 11.03 -10.05
C VAL A 416 -1.15 11.48 -8.76
N ASP A 417 0.12 11.87 -8.85
CA ASP A 417 0.94 12.20 -7.67
C ASP A 417 0.35 13.30 -6.77
N ALA A 418 -0.48 14.18 -7.36
CA ALA A 418 -1.13 15.30 -6.70
C ALA A 418 -2.23 14.89 -5.71
N ILE A 419 -2.71 13.64 -5.73
CA ILE A 419 -3.78 13.19 -4.82
C ILE A 419 -3.44 11.85 -4.15
N ASP A 420 -3.99 11.65 -2.96
CA ASP A 420 -4.00 10.37 -2.28
C ASP A 420 -5.37 9.70 -2.40
N LEU A 421 -5.45 8.66 -3.23
CA LEU A 421 -6.69 7.92 -3.45
C LEU A 421 -7.25 7.25 -2.18
N TYR A 422 -6.38 6.84 -1.25
CA TYR A 422 -6.83 6.27 0.02
C TYR A 422 -7.62 7.32 0.81
N GLN A 423 -7.13 8.56 0.86
CA GLN A 423 -7.83 9.66 1.54
C GLN A 423 -9.14 10.03 0.84
N VAL A 424 -9.18 9.97 -0.50
CA VAL A 424 -10.43 10.20 -1.25
C VAL A 424 -11.48 9.15 -0.92
N LEU A 425 -11.12 7.86 -0.92
CA LEU A 425 -12.05 6.79 -0.56
C LEU A 425 -12.46 6.87 0.91
N LYS A 426 -11.52 7.16 1.82
CA LYS A 426 -11.80 7.34 3.25
C LYS A 426 -12.84 8.44 3.49
N ALA A 427 -12.71 9.59 2.81
CA ALA A 427 -13.68 10.68 2.92
C ALA A 427 -15.10 10.28 2.46
N ASN A 428 -15.23 9.21 1.68
CA ASN A 428 -16.48 8.69 1.13
C ASN A 428 -16.87 7.31 1.70
N GLU A 429 -16.24 6.86 2.79
CA GLU A 429 -16.41 5.51 3.34
C GLU A 429 -17.85 5.16 3.69
N HIS A 430 -18.65 6.15 4.09
CA HIS A 430 -20.06 6.00 4.42
C HIS A 430 -20.96 5.54 3.25
N LEU A 431 -20.49 5.66 2.00
CA LEU A 431 -21.17 5.16 0.81
C LEU A 431 -20.63 3.80 0.36
N LEU A 432 -19.46 3.39 0.85
CA LEU A 432 -18.71 2.23 0.37
C LEU A 432 -19.08 0.99 1.17
N THR A 433 -19.30 -0.14 0.49
CA THR A 433 -19.47 -1.46 1.14
C THR A 433 -18.14 -2.12 1.45
N ARG A 434 -17.11 -1.85 0.62
CA ARG A 434 -15.74 -2.33 0.79
C ARG A 434 -14.79 -1.33 0.14
N TRP A 435 -13.64 -1.06 0.73
CA TRP A 435 -12.61 -0.26 0.09
C TRP A 435 -11.23 -0.51 0.71
N GLY A 436 -10.18 -0.16 -0.02
CA GLY A 436 -8.80 -0.29 0.44
C GLY A 436 -7.80 0.01 -0.68
N GLY A 437 -6.55 0.28 -0.33
CA GLY A 437 -5.50 0.58 -1.30
C GLY A 437 -4.45 1.54 -0.76
N HIS A 438 -3.75 2.19 -1.69
CA HIS A 438 -2.66 3.11 -1.43
C HIS A 438 -2.87 4.41 -2.23
N LYS A 439 -1.93 5.35 -2.07
CA LYS A 439 -1.94 6.67 -2.72
C LYS A 439 -2.29 6.64 -4.21
N MET A 440 -1.70 5.70 -4.96
CA MET A 440 -1.75 5.66 -6.43
C MET A 440 -2.74 4.63 -7.00
N ALA A 441 -3.21 3.68 -6.19
CA ALA A 441 -4.12 2.64 -6.64
C ALA A 441 -5.00 2.15 -5.49
N ALA A 442 -6.29 1.97 -5.76
CA ALA A 442 -7.23 1.46 -4.76
C ALA A 442 -8.35 0.60 -5.39
N GLY A 443 -9.03 -0.17 -4.54
CA GLY A 443 -10.25 -0.91 -4.85
C GLY A 443 -11.40 -0.40 -4.00
N TRP A 444 -12.61 -0.43 -4.55
CA TRP A 444 -13.82 0.05 -3.88
C TRP A 444 -15.05 -0.76 -4.31
N GLY A 445 -16.07 -0.76 -3.47
CA GLY A 445 -17.34 -1.42 -3.70
C GLY A 445 -18.48 -0.59 -3.13
N VAL A 446 -19.64 -0.62 -3.79
CA VAL A 446 -20.84 0.13 -3.38
C VAL A 446 -22.09 -0.63 -3.82
N GLU A 447 -23.19 -0.45 -3.10
CA GLU A 447 -24.51 -0.92 -3.58
C GLU A 447 -24.88 -0.24 -4.90
N ALA A 448 -25.46 -0.98 -5.84
CA ALA A 448 -25.79 -0.44 -7.16
C ALA A 448 -26.70 0.80 -7.09
N SER A 449 -27.61 0.85 -6.12
CA SER A 449 -28.51 1.98 -5.86
C SER A 449 -27.80 3.27 -5.42
N LYS A 450 -26.58 3.17 -4.88
CA LYS A 450 -25.77 4.28 -4.37
C LYS A 450 -24.64 4.68 -5.33
N ALA A 451 -24.45 3.97 -6.44
CA ALA A 451 -23.30 4.15 -7.33
C ALA A 451 -23.22 5.58 -7.94
N ASP A 452 -24.34 6.12 -8.45
CA ASP A 452 -24.40 7.50 -8.96
C ASP A 452 -24.15 8.56 -7.88
N VAL A 453 -24.52 8.27 -6.63
CA VAL A 453 -24.26 9.15 -5.49
C VAL A 453 -22.76 9.13 -5.17
N LEU A 454 -22.16 7.94 -5.14
CA LEU A 454 -20.73 7.78 -4.92
C LEU A 454 -19.90 8.47 -6.00
N CYS A 455 -20.21 8.30 -7.29
CA CYS A 455 -19.44 8.95 -8.36
C CYS A 455 -19.41 10.47 -8.20
N ARG A 456 -20.55 11.09 -7.84
CA ARG A 456 -20.61 12.53 -7.55
C ARG A 456 -19.80 12.90 -6.31
N ALA A 457 -19.91 12.12 -5.23
CA ALA A 457 -19.19 12.39 -3.99
C ALA A 457 -17.66 12.26 -4.15
N LEU A 458 -17.20 11.30 -4.96
CA LEU A 458 -15.79 11.16 -5.35
C LEU A 458 -15.31 12.36 -6.16
N THR A 459 -16.11 12.81 -7.14
CA THR A 459 -15.81 14.02 -7.92
C THR A 459 -15.73 15.26 -7.05
N ASP A 460 -16.70 15.48 -6.15
CA ASP A 460 -16.69 16.62 -5.23
C ASP A 460 -15.48 16.60 -4.29
N THR A 461 -15.10 15.41 -3.82
CA THR A 461 -13.94 15.22 -2.95
C THR A 461 -12.65 15.56 -3.71
N CYS A 462 -12.48 15.02 -4.91
CA CYS A 462 -11.33 15.34 -5.76
C CYS A 462 -11.27 16.83 -6.13
N ASN A 463 -12.42 17.45 -6.45
CA ASN A 463 -12.51 18.88 -6.75
C ASN A 463 -12.03 19.75 -5.59
N LYS A 464 -12.36 19.37 -4.34
CA LYS A 464 -11.90 20.06 -3.13
C LYS A 464 -10.43 19.82 -2.86
N MET A 465 -9.97 18.57 -2.95
CA MET A 465 -8.58 18.20 -2.63
C MET A 465 -7.57 18.72 -3.66
N LEU A 466 -7.97 18.86 -4.91
CA LEU A 466 -7.15 19.36 -6.03
C LEU A 466 -7.46 20.82 -6.39
N ALA A 467 -8.12 21.56 -5.49
CA ALA A 467 -8.49 22.94 -5.73
C ALA A 467 -7.23 23.82 -5.90
N GLY A 468 -7.07 24.43 -7.07
CA GLY A 468 -5.92 25.28 -7.39
C GLY A 468 -4.71 24.56 -7.98
N ASP A 469 -4.68 23.22 -7.96
CA ASP A 469 -3.60 22.46 -8.56
C ASP A 469 -3.79 22.34 -10.08
N PRO A 470 -2.82 22.77 -10.91
CA PRO A 470 -2.86 22.50 -12.34
C PRO A 470 -2.63 21.00 -12.59
N LEU A 471 -3.64 20.29 -13.11
CA LEU A 471 -3.54 18.89 -13.52
C LEU A 471 -2.89 18.77 -14.91
N ILE A 472 -1.79 19.49 -15.10
CA ILE A 472 -1.05 19.51 -16.37
C ILE A 472 -0.01 18.39 -16.34
N PRO A 473 0.04 17.52 -17.36
CA PRO A 473 1.03 16.46 -17.38
C PRO A 473 2.44 17.04 -17.48
N THR A 474 3.38 16.44 -16.75
CA THR A 474 4.79 16.87 -16.76
C THR A 474 5.69 15.82 -17.39
N LEU A 475 6.78 16.24 -18.03
CA LEU A 475 7.84 15.37 -18.52
C LEU A 475 9.15 15.73 -17.81
N ASN A 476 9.66 14.80 -16.99
CA ASN A 476 10.94 14.98 -16.30
C ASN A 476 12.10 14.75 -17.27
N ILE A 477 12.83 15.82 -17.61
CA ILE A 477 14.06 15.76 -18.41
C ILE A 477 15.25 15.52 -17.48
N ASP A 478 16.17 14.67 -17.92
CA ASP A 478 17.38 14.33 -17.17
C ASP A 478 18.55 15.26 -17.48
N ALA A 479 18.76 15.62 -18.75
CA ALA A 479 19.77 16.59 -19.15
C ALA A 479 19.52 17.13 -20.57
N GLU A 480 20.09 18.30 -20.83
CA GLU A 480 20.23 18.83 -22.19
C GLU A 480 21.50 18.26 -22.85
N ALA A 481 21.33 17.76 -24.08
CA ALA A 481 22.39 17.22 -24.91
C ALA A 481 22.73 18.21 -26.03
N PHE A 482 23.98 18.18 -26.50
CA PHE A 482 24.37 18.86 -27.74
C PHE A 482 24.26 17.88 -28.90
N ALA A 483 23.77 18.34 -30.06
CA ALA A 483 23.58 17.47 -31.23
C ALA A 483 24.85 16.68 -31.60
N VAL A 484 26.02 17.32 -31.50
CA VAL A 484 27.33 16.71 -31.78
C VAL A 484 27.74 15.60 -30.81
N THR A 485 27.11 15.51 -29.63
CA THR A 485 27.40 14.48 -28.60
C THR A 485 26.47 13.28 -28.71
N VAL A 486 25.46 13.34 -29.57
CA VAL A 486 24.46 12.28 -29.74
C VAL A 486 24.89 11.34 -30.85
N ASP A 487 25.69 10.33 -30.48
CA ASP A 487 26.22 9.32 -31.38
C ASP A 487 25.93 7.89 -30.89
N LEU A 488 26.43 6.89 -31.63
CA LEU A 488 26.26 5.49 -31.29
C LEU A 488 27.00 5.09 -30.01
N ASP A 489 28.12 5.74 -29.68
CA ASP A 489 28.90 5.43 -28.49
C ASP A 489 28.20 5.95 -27.23
N LEU A 490 27.53 7.11 -27.29
CA LEU A 490 26.61 7.56 -26.26
C LEU A 490 25.52 6.51 -26.00
N ALA A 491 24.88 6.00 -27.05
CA ALA A 491 23.83 4.99 -26.91
C ALA A 491 24.34 3.69 -26.24
N ARG A 492 25.54 3.24 -26.62
CA ARG A 492 26.21 2.07 -25.99
C ARG A 492 26.55 2.32 -24.53
N ASN A 493 27.14 3.49 -24.22
CA ASN A 493 27.49 3.85 -22.85
C ASN A 493 26.25 3.96 -21.98
N LEU A 494 25.13 4.46 -22.51
CA LEU A 494 23.85 4.47 -21.79
C LEU A 494 23.30 3.07 -21.55
N GLN A 495 23.49 2.13 -22.48
CA GLN A 495 23.08 0.74 -22.27
C GLN A 495 23.80 0.09 -21.08
N SER A 496 25.02 0.53 -20.73
CA SER A 496 25.71 0.06 -19.51
C SER A 496 24.99 0.43 -18.21
N LEU A 497 24.09 1.43 -18.25
CA LEU A 497 23.23 1.81 -17.13
C LEU A 497 22.05 0.84 -16.93
N ALA A 498 21.80 -0.08 -17.86
CA ALA A 498 20.78 -1.11 -17.71
C ALA A 498 21.14 -2.10 -16.57
N PRO A 499 20.17 -2.81 -15.97
CA PRO A 499 18.75 -2.86 -16.31
C PRO A 499 18.01 -1.55 -15.96
N PHE A 500 17.09 -1.14 -16.83
CA PHE A 500 16.22 0.01 -16.60
C PHE A 500 14.88 -0.43 -16.01
N GLY A 501 14.28 0.39 -15.16
CA GLY A 501 13.01 0.08 -14.48
C GLY A 501 12.70 1.09 -13.37
N MET A 502 11.87 0.71 -12.40
CA MET A 502 11.63 1.54 -11.22
C MET A 502 12.95 1.79 -10.48
N GLY A 503 13.18 3.01 -10.01
CA GLY A 503 14.47 3.42 -9.41
C GLY A 503 15.63 3.66 -10.39
N ASN A 504 15.54 3.21 -11.64
CA ASN A 504 16.53 3.47 -12.68
C ASN A 504 15.88 3.58 -14.07
N ARG A 505 15.11 4.64 -14.32
CA ARG A 505 14.38 4.82 -15.60
C ARG A 505 15.34 5.00 -16.79
N LYS A 506 14.87 4.68 -18.00
CA LYS A 506 15.54 5.11 -19.23
C LYS A 506 15.67 6.64 -19.24
N PRO A 507 16.85 7.22 -19.54
CA PRO A 507 17.04 8.65 -19.47
C PRO A 507 16.34 9.37 -20.64
N ILE A 508 15.76 10.52 -20.34
CA ILE A 508 15.13 11.41 -21.32
C ILE A 508 15.97 12.67 -21.42
N PHE A 509 16.60 12.88 -22.56
CA PHE A 509 17.36 14.08 -22.88
C PHE A 509 16.54 15.03 -23.74
N ILE A 510 17.02 16.26 -23.88
CA ILE A 510 16.50 17.21 -24.87
C ILE A 510 17.56 17.59 -25.90
N LEU A 511 17.13 17.77 -27.15
CA LEU A 511 17.83 18.49 -28.21
C LEU A 511 16.98 19.69 -28.60
N ARG A 512 17.62 20.84 -28.78
CA ARG A 512 16.95 22.10 -29.16
C ARG A 512 17.20 22.46 -30.61
N GLY A 513 16.27 23.21 -31.20
CA GLY A 513 16.45 23.84 -32.51
C GLY A 513 16.65 22.85 -33.68
N MET A 514 16.11 21.65 -33.55
CA MET A 514 16.14 20.61 -34.59
C MET A 514 15.16 20.98 -35.71
N THR A 515 15.49 20.69 -36.96
CA THR A 515 14.58 20.84 -38.09
C THR A 515 14.01 19.47 -38.47
N CYS A 516 12.69 19.34 -38.50
CA CYS A 516 12.03 18.12 -38.99
C CYS A 516 12.18 18.02 -40.51
N GLN A 517 13.01 17.09 -40.99
CA GLN A 517 13.25 16.89 -42.43
C GLN A 517 12.10 16.11 -43.07
N SER A 518 11.68 15.02 -42.44
CA SER A 518 10.54 14.22 -42.92
C SER A 518 9.90 13.39 -41.81
N THR A 519 8.57 13.27 -41.86
CA THR A 519 7.79 12.35 -41.03
C THR A 519 7.11 11.28 -41.90
N ARG A 520 7.28 10.01 -41.54
CA ARG A 520 6.67 8.86 -42.26
C ARG A 520 6.01 7.89 -41.31
N VAL A 521 4.84 7.37 -41.69
CA VAL A 521 4.15 6.31 -40.95
C VAL A 521 4.98 5.02 -40.94
N LEU A 522 5.03 4.36 -39.78
CA LEU A 522 5.60 3.04 -39.55
C LEU A 522 4.52 2.03 -39.15
N GLY A 523 4.67 0.79 -39.59
CA GLY A 523 3.75 -0.30 -39.24
C GLY A 523 2.46 -0.31 -40.06
N LYS A 524 1.66 -1.38 -39.89
CA LYS A 524 0.42 -1.60 -40.64
C LYS A 524 -0.80 -0.88 -40.04
N ASP A 525 -0.72 -0.54 -38.76
CA ASP A 525 -1.80 0.06 -37.97
C ASP A 525 -1.76 1.60 -37.94
N GLY A 526 -0.72 2.21 -38.53
CA GLY A 526 -0.60 3.65 -38.71
C GLY A 526 -0.38 4.45 -37.42
N LYS A 527 -0.03 3.79 -36.30
CA LYS A 527 0.10 4.43 -34.99
C LYS A 527 1.49 5.00 -34.72
N HIS A 528 2.50 4.51 -35.42
CA HIS A 528 3.91 4.80 -35.19
C HIS A 528 4.47 5.64 -36.34
N HIS A 529 5.48 6.47 -36.06
CA HIS A 529 6.10 7.32 -37.08
C HIS A 529 7.62 7.31 -36.97
N ARG A 530 8.28 7.31 -38.13
CA ARG A 530 9.70 7.63 -38.28
C ARG A 530 9.82 9.11 -38.57
N VAL A 531 10.69 9.79 -37.85
CA VAL A 531 10.99 11.21 -38.03
C VAL A 531 12.49 11.36 -38.29
N MET A 532 12.85 12.12 -39.32
CA MET A 532 14.24 12.48 -39.60
C MET A 532 14.49 13.91 -39.11
N LEU A 533 15.49 14.10 -38.25
CA LEU A 533 15.81 15.40 -37.67
C LEU A 533 17.19 15.89 -38.13
N GLU A 534 17.27 17.12 -38.60
CA GLU A 534 18.51 17.78 -39.01
C GLU A 534 18.89 18.89 -38.02
N HIS A 535 20.20 19.14 -37.88
CA HIS A 535 20.73 20.26 -37.12
C HIS A 535 22.00 20.79 -37.79
N ASN A 536 22.23 22.10 -37.76
CA ASN A 536 23.33 22.73 -38.49
C ASN A 536 24.73 22.28 -38.01
N GLU A 537 24.83 21.77 -36.79
CA GLU A 537 26.09 21.32 -36.19
C GLU A 537 26.48 19.88 -36.55
N ILE A 538 25.57 19.10 -37.14
CA ILE A 538 25.83 17.70 -37.52
C ILE A 538 25.57 17.51 -39.03
N PRO A 539 26.40 16.73 -39.73
CA PRO A 539 26.27 16.57 -41.18
C PRO A 539 25.17 15.59 -41.58
N GLU A 540 24.81 14.65 -40.70
CA GLU A 540 23.83 13.59 -40.97
C GLU A 540 22.56 13.80 -40.13
N ALA A 541 21.41 13.50 -40.74
CA ALA A 541 20.13 13.54 -40.04
C ALA A 541 20.01 12.39 -39.02
N LEU A 542 19.45 12.69 -37.85
CA LEU A 542 19.18 11.70 -36.81
C LEU A 542 17.88 10.97 -37.11
N GLU A 543 17.94 9.64 -37.16
CA GLU A 543 16.75 8.78 -37.31
C GLU A 543 16.04 8.62 -35.98
N CYS A 544 14.78 9.03 -35.94
CA CYS A 544 13.95 9.03 -34.75
C CYS A 544 12.70 8.16 -34.95
N VAL A 545 12.20 7.55 -33.87
CA VAL A 545 10.92 6.83 -33.85
C VAL A 545 10.02 7.36 -32.75
N MET A 546 8.76 7.58 -33.11
CA MET A 546 7.68 7.97 -32.21
C MET A 546 6.65 6.85 -32.13
N TRP A 547 6.41 6.34 -30.92
CA TRP A 547 5.40 5.32 -30.68
C TRP A 547 4.04 5.93 -30.31
N ASN A 548 2.96 5.34 -30.83
CA ASN A 548 1.57 5.68 -30.52
C ASN A 548 1.29 7.20 -30.54
N THR A 549 1.52 7.82 -31.71
CA THR A 549 1.47 9.28 -31.89
C THR A 549 0.07 9.87 -31.85
N GLN A 550 -0.97 9.05 -32.07
CA GLN A 550 -2.35 9.51 -32.28
C GLN A 550 -2.47 10.58 -33.39
N GLY A 551 -1.54 10.58 -34.36
CA GLY A 551 -1.47 11.58 -35.43
C GLY A 551 -0.80 12.91 -35.02
N ILE A 552 -0.36 13.07 -33.78
CA ILE A 552 0.37 14.25 -33.30
C ILE A 552 1.86 14.07 -33.63
N VAL A 553 2.29 14.66 -34.74
CA VAL A 553 3.64 14.54 -35.29
C VAL A 553 4.15 15.88 -35.82
N PRO A 554 5.47 16.14 -35.77
CA PRO A 554 6.04 17.32 -36.39
C PRO A 554 5.89 17.26 -37.91
N GLN A 555 5.66 18.42 -38.51
CA GLN A 555 5.55 18.58 -39.95
C GLN A 555 6.92 18.85 -40.58
N ASP A 556 7.06 18.48 -41.85
CA ASP A 556 8.26 18.73 -42.63
C ASP A 556 8.57 20.25 -42.66
N GLY A 557 9.81 20.61 -42.31
CA GLY A 557 10.30 21.99 -42.22
C GLY A 557 10.12 22.68 -40.86
N GLU A 558 9.39 22.08 -39.91
CA GLU A 558 9.21 22.68 -38.57
C GLU A 558 10.52 22.67 -37.77
N ARG A 559 10.80 23.79 -37.10
CA ARG A 559 11.85 23.85 -36.07
C ARG A 559 11.26 23.48 -34.71
N ILE A 560 11.87 22.50 -34.07
CA ILE A 560 11.34 21.85 -32.87
C ILE A 560 12.44 21.58 -31.84
N ASP A 561 12.05 21.58 -30.57
CA ASP A 561 12.80 20.89 -29.53
C ASP A 561 12.23 19.47 -29.39
N VAL A 562 13.10 18.50 -29.10
CA VAL A 562 12.70 17.09 -28.94
C VAL A 562 13.20 16.52 -27.62
N ALA A 563 12.33 15.78 -26.94
CA ALA A 563 12.66 14.99 -25.77
C ALA A 563 12.81 13.52 -26.19
N PHE A 564 13.96 12.91 -25.93
CA PHE A 564 14.34 11.65 -26.55
C PHE A 564 15.21 10.76 -25.65
N THR A 565 15.23 9.47 -25.98
CA THR A 565 16.15 8.47 -25.45
C THR A 565 16.94 7.86 -26.61
N PRO A 566 18.28 7.91 -26.63
CA PRO A 566 19.09 7.23 -27.63
C PRO A 566 19.15 5.73 -27.36
N GLU A 567 18.98 4.93 -28.41
CA GLU A 567 19.01 3.46 -28.36
C GLU A 567 19.90 2.91 -29.49
N VAL A 568 20.51 1.75 -29.22
CA VAL A 568 21.24 0.98 -30.23
C VAL A 568 20.24 0.09 -30.94
N ASN A 569 20.07 0.30 -32.25
CA ASN A 569 19.25 -0.57 -33.09
C ASN A 569 20.15 -1.50 -33.92
N THR A 570 20.09 -2.80 -33.65
CA THR A 570 20.84 -3.81 -34.39
C THR A 570 19.95 -4.45 -35.46
N PHE A 571 20.25 -4.17 -36.73
CA PHE A 571 19.53 -4.75 -37.87
C PHE A 571 20.50 -5.38 -38.87
N ASN A 572 20.25 -6.65 -39.25
CA ASN A 572 21.15 -7.43 -40.12
C ASN A 572 22.62 -7.42 -39.67
N GLY A 573 22.85 -7.48 -38.35
CA GLY A 573 24.19 -7.49 -37.75
C GLY A 573 24.91 -6.14 -37.82
N ARG A 574 24.21 -5.04 -38.11
CA ARG A 574 24.76 -3.67 -38.06
C ARG A 574 24.04 -2.85 -37.00
N ASP A 575 24.81 -2.23 -36.13
CA ASP A 575 24.31 -1.29 -35.14
C ASP A 575 24.13 0.09 -35.76
N ARG A 576 23.05 0.75 -35.41
CA ARG A 576 22.76 2.14 -35.77
C ARG A 576 22.22 2.89 -34.57
N LEU A 577 22.52 4.18 -34.52
CA LEU A 577 21.86 5.08 -33.58
C LEU A 577 20.41 5.24 -34.00
N GLN A 578 19.50 5.10 -33.04
CA GLN A 578 18.09 5.42 -33.18
C GLN A 578 17.65 6.24 -31.98
N LEU A 579 16.90 7.32 -32.19
CA LEU A 579 16.33 8.10 -31.09
C LEU A 579 14.86 7.75 -30.89
N VAL A 580 14.47 7.34 -29.70
CA VAL A 580 13.07 7.17 -29.34
C VAL A 580 12.55 8.48 -28.77
N LEU A 581 11.67 9.15 -29.52
CA LEU A 581 11.10 10.43 -29.09
C LEU A 581 9.96 10.18 -28.10
N SER A 582 10.10 10.75 -26.90
CA SER A 582 9.06 10.75 -25.86
C SER A 582 8.07 11.89 -26.06
N ASP A 583 8.54 13.04 -26.56
CA ASP A 583 7.72 14.24 -26.77
C ASP A 583 8.46 15.25 -27.67
N TRP A 584 7.75 16.26 -28.18
CA TRP A 584 8.34 17.37 -28.94
C TRP A 584 7.53 18.66 -28.75
N ARG A 585 8.13 19.81 -29.06
CA ARG A 585 7.45 21.12 -29.06
C ARG A 585 8.03 22.01 -30.15
N ILE A 586 7.24 22.98 -30.63
CA ILE A 586 7.76 24.02 -31.54
C ILE A 586 8.84 24.82 -30.81
N GLU A 587 9.96 25.07 -31.49
CA GLU A 587 11.06 25.88 -30.96
C GLU A 587 10.54 27.28 -30.60
N ARG A 588 10.83 27.74 -29.37
CA ARG A 588 10.63 29.15 -28.98
C ARG A 588 11.96 29.90 -29.07
N GLN A 589 11.92 31.12 -29.59
CA GLN A 589 13.03 32.07 -29.45
C GLN A 589 12.94 32.71 -28.05
N GLY A 590 13.77 32.25 -27.10
CA GLY A 590 13.90 32.85 -25.75
C GLY A 590 14.06 31.83 -24.61
N ASP A 591 14.68 32.26 -23.51
CA ASP A 591 15.09 31.44 -22.34
C ASP A 591 13.95 31.16 -21.32
N ASP A 592 12.70 31.30 -21.75
CA ASP A 592 11.50 31.17 -20.89
C ASP A 592 11.05 29.70 -20.73
N ASP A 593 11.98 28.78 -20.45
CA ASP A 593 11.61 27.51 -19.85
C ASP A 593 11.20 27.81 -18.40
N ILE A 594 9.96 27.47 -18.03
CA ILE A 594 9.43 27.72 -16.69
C ILE A 594 10.40 27.10 -15.68
N GLN A 595 11.19 27.95 -15.03
CA GLN A 595 12.01 27.55 -13.89
C GLN A 595 11.04 27.24 -12.76
N ILE A 596 10.58 26.00 -12.69
CA ILE A 596 9.84 25.57 -11.53
C ILE A 596 10.85 25.58 -10.37
N THR A 597 10.62 26.48 -9.41
CA THR A 597 11.49 26.76 -8.25
C THR A 597 11.97 25.48 -7.57
N GLU A 598 13.15 25.52 -6.95
CA GLU A 598 13.73 24.41 -6.17
C GLU A 598 12.74 23.74 -5.20
N ALA A 599 11.73 24.46 -4.72
CA ALA A 599 10.63 23.91 -3.90
C ALA A 599 9.81 22.81 -4.60
N THR A 600 9.64 22.88 -5.92
CA THR A 600 8.91 21.89 -6.72
C THR A 600 9.81 20.78 -7.24
N ILE A 601 11.07 21.10 -7.55
CA ILE A 601 12.11 20.10 -7.85
C ILE A 601 12.38 19.21 -6.63
N LYS A 602 12.38 19.76 -5.41
CA LYS A 602 12.46 18.97 -4.15
C LYS A 602 11.24 18.07 -3.93
N ARG A 603 10.07 18.39 -4.50
CA ARG A 603 8.88 17.53 -4.47
C ARG A 603 8.88 16.42 -5.52
N SER A 604 9.55 16.60 -6.67
CA SER A 604 9.57 15.62 -7.77
C SER A 604 10.84 14.76 -7.87
N LEU A 605 11.96 15.19 -7.27
CA LEU A 605 13.24 14.46 -7.25
C LEU A 605 13.57 13.83 -5.88
N ALA A 606 12.66 13.87 -4.91
CA ALA A 606 12.81 13.07 -3.71
C ALA A 606 12.68 11.58 -4.06
N VAL A 607 13.81 10.90 -4.25
CA VAL A 607 14.00 9.59 -3.61
C VAL A 607 13.63 9.82 -2.13
N PRO A 608 12.85 8.96 -1.45
CA PRO A 608 12.42 9.22 -0.09
C PRO A 608 13.64 9.37 0.82
N GLN A 609 14.01 10.62 1.07
CA GLN A 609 14.77 11.04 2.22
C GLN A 609 14.05 12.27 2.75
N LYS A 610 13.68 12.14 4.01
CA LYS A 610 12.79 13.01 4.77
C LYS A 610 13.22 14.48 4.70
N ALA A 611 12.22 15.37 4.76
CA ALA A 611 12.38 16.81 4.75
C ALA A 611 13.38 17.33 5.81
N PRO A 612 14.24 18.31 5.49
CA PRO A 612 15.05 18.99 6.49
C PRO A 612 14.19 19.95 7.34
N VAL A 613 14.51 20.01 8.62
CA VAL A 613 13.99 21.00 9.59
C VAL A 613 14.44 22.40 9.14
N ALA A 614 13.50 23.30 8.86
CA ALA A 614 13.83 24.67 8.45
C ALA A 614 14.18 25.56 9.67
N PRO A 615 15.15 26.48 9.54
CA PRO A 615 15.65 27.33 10.63
C PRO A 615 14.77 28.58 10.84
N SER A 616 14.76 29.07 12.08
CA SER A 616 14.04 30.26 12.55
C SER A 616 14.77 31.58 12.28
N ALA A 617 14.12 32.57 11.67
CA ALA A 617 14.41 34.02 11.80
C ALA A 617 13.34 34.88 11.07
N PRO A 618 13.24 36.21 11.30
CA PRO A 618 12.83 36.92 12.52
C PRO A 618 11.59 37.83 12.29
N ALA A 619 11.08 38.42 13.38
CA ALA A 619 9.87 39.25 13.42
C ALA A 619 10.05 40.70 12.90
N SER A 620 9.00 41.23 12.25
CA SER A 620 8.69 42.67 12.06
C SER A 620 7.20 42.80 11.73
N SER A 621 6.34 43.23 12.67
CA SER A 621 5.95 44.61 13.03
C SER A 621 4.63 45.04 12.38
N ASP A 622 3.68 45.41 13.26
CA ASP A 622 2.31 45.93 13.09
C ASP A 622 2.03 46.91 11.95
N GLU A 623 0.79 46.89 11.41
CA GLU A 623 -0.25 47.94 11.64
C GLU A 623 -1.54 47.71 10.79
N GLY A 624 -2.74 47.73 11.42
CA GLY A 624 -3.92 48.46 10.90
C GLY A 624 -5.11 47.77 10.14
N VAL A 625 -6.02 47.04 10.85
CA VAL A 625 -7.51 47.24 11.05
C VAL A 625 -8.44 47.77 9.90
N PRO A 626 -9.78 47.51 9.77
CA PRO A 626 -10.69 46.36 10.09
C PRO A 626 -11.72 45.92 8.99
N ALA A 627 -12.23 44.68 9.18
CA ALA A 627 -13.55 44.07 8.94
C ALA A 627 -14.64 44.64 7.98
N VAL A 628 -15.19 43.74 7.13
CA VAL A 628 -16.66 43.58 6.91
C VAL A 628 -17.01 42.09 6.77
N ALA A 629 -18.00 41.67 7.55
CA ALA A 629 -18.46 40.29 7.74
C ALA A 629 -19.30 39.74 6.57
N GLY A 630 -19.22 38.41 6.37
CA GLY A 630 -20.05 37.66 5.42
C GLY A 630 -19.79 36.16 5.47
N THR A 631 -20.23 35.51 6.55
CA THR A 631 -20.56 34.07 6.70
C THR A 631 -19.89 33.06 5.74
N ARG A 632 -18.64 32.67 6.07
CA ARG A 632 -18.07 31.36 5.72
C ARG A 632 -18.51 30.35 6.78
N ARG A 633 -19.21 29.28 6.39
CA ARG A 633 -19.38 28.10 7.24
C ARG A 633 -18.09 27.26 7.09
N GLU A 634 -17.13 27.50 7.97
CA GLU A 634 -15.88 26.74 8.06
C GLU A 634 -16.19 25.28 8.41
N ILE A 635 -15.87 24.35 7.52
CA ILE A 635 -15.67 22.94 7.90
C ILE A 635 -14.22 22.86 8.39
N ARG A 636 -13.99 23.25 9.65
CA ARG A 636 -12.79 22.87 10.39
C ARG A 636 -12.97 21.41 10.80
N SER A 637 -12.12 20.51 10.29
CA SER A 637 -11.94 19.18 10.86
C SER A 637 -11.51 19.37 12.32
N GLN A 638 -12.33 18.96 13.28
CA GLN A 638 -12.02 19.11 14.69
C GLN A 638 -10.90 18.14 15.07
N ILE A 639 -9.77 18.69 15.51
CA ILE A 639 -8.69 17.92 16.13
C ILE A 639 -9.18 17.44 17.50
N THR A 640 -9.09 16.15 17.78
CA THR A 640 -9.41 15.58 19.09
C THR A 640 -8.21 15.70 20.03
N THR A 641 -8.34 16.50 21.08
CA THR A 641 -7.32 16.65 22.14
C THR A 641 -7.40 15.48 23.12
N TRP A 642 -6.26 14.94 23.58
CA TRP A 642 -6.26 13.93 24.66
C TRP A 642 -5.58 14.48 25.91
N LYS A 643 -6.15 14.18 27.08
CA LYS A 643 -5.66 14.62 28.38
C LYS A 643 -5.46 13.42 29.28
N ASP A 644 -4.27 13.33 29.86
CA ASP A 644 -3.87 12.22 30.72
C ASP A 644 -4.19 12.59 32.16
N LEU A 645 -5.05 11.81 32.80
CA LEU A 645 -5.45 12.00 34.18
C LEU A 645 -5.16 10.75 35.04
N ARG A 646 -4.35 9.81 34.53
CA ARG A 646 -4.05 8.55 35.21
C ARG A 646 -3.22 8.74 36.49
N GLU A 647 -2.35 9.76 36.51
CA GLU A 647 -1.41 10.08 37.61
C GLU A 647 -2.06 10.79 38.81
N PHE A 648 -3.34 11.15 38.75
CA PHE A 648 -4.01 11.80 39.87
C PHE A 648 -4.50 10.76 40.89
N ASP A 649 -3.95 10.81 42.10
CA ASP A 649 -4.25 9.87 43.18
C ASP A 649 -5.74 9.86 43.59
N ASN A 650 -6.41 11.04 43.58
CA ASN A 650 -7.82 11.16 43.93
C ASN A 650 -8.73 11.24 42.69
N LYS A 651 -8.94 10.09 42.03
CA LYS A 651 -9.77 9.98 40.81
C LYS A 651 -11.21 10.49 40.98
N SER A 652 -11.80 10.37 42.17
CA SER A 652 -13.14 10.88 42.48
C SER A 652 -13.20 12.41 42.53
N GLU A 653 -12.15 13.07 43.01
CA GLU A 653 -12.07 14.54 43.02
C GLU A 653 -11.84 15.10 41.61
N VAL A 654 -11.04 14.40 40.80
CA VAL A 654 -10.84 14.72 39.38
C VAL A 654 -12.16 14.65 38.61
N LEU A 655 -12.96 13.62 38.83
CA LEU A 655 -14.29 13.49 38.23
C LEU A 655 -15.23 14.61 38.64
N LYS A 656 -15.24 15.00 39.93
CA LYS A 656 -16.08 16.09 40.42
C LYS A 656 -15.72 17.43 39.76
N LYS A 657 -14.42 17.75 39.68
CA LYS A 657 -13.93 18.96 38.99
C LYS A 657 -14.17 18.91 37.48
N ALA A 658 -14.07 17.73 36.86
CA ALA A 658 -14.40 17.54 35.46
C ALA A 658 -15.89 17.75 35.19
N ALA A 659 -16.78 17.21 36.03
CA ALA A 659 -18.23 17.40 35.90
C ALA A 659 -18.63 18.87 36.09
N GLU A 660 -18.06 19.56 37.08
CA GLU A 660 -18.30 20.99 37.32
C GLU A 660 -17.85 21.87 36.14
N ARG A 661 -16.75 21.51 35.46
CA ARG A 661 -16.20 22.26 34.32
C ARG A 661 -16.82 21.92 32.97
N LEU A 662 -17.15 20.65 32.73
CA LEU A 662 -17.68 20.16 31.45
C LEU A 662 -19.20 20.33 31.35
N GLY A 663 -19.89 20.58 32.47
CA GLY A 663 -21.34 20.71 32.50
C GLY A 663 -22.01 19.43 32.02
N SER A 664 -22.95 19.53 31.07
CA SER A 664 -23.64 18.37 30.47
C SER A 664 -22.99 17.83 29.19
N ASP A 665 -21.89 18.41 28.71
CA ASP A 665 -21.27 18.05 27.42
C ASP A 665 -20.18 16.98 27.58
N TYR A 666 -20.51 15.86 28.22
CA TYR A 666 -19.60 14.73 28.35
C TYR A 666 -20.33 13.39 28.32
N VAL A 667 -19.59 12.34 27.95
CA VAL A 667 -19.98 10.94 28.17
C VAL A 667 -18.83 10.22 28.87
N MET A 668 -19.16 9.44 29.89
CA MET A 668 -18.20 8.61 30.62
C MET A 668 -18.32 7.16 30.17
N PHE A 669 -17.25 6.59 29.61
CA PHE A 669 -17.21 5.20 29.18
C PHE A 669 -16.85 4.28 30.35
N SER A 670 -17.76 3.35 30.66
CA SER A 670 -17.50 2.17 31.48
C SER A 670 -18.49 1.06 31.15
N GLU A 671 -18.03 -0.19 31.17
CA GLU A 671 -18.83 -1.35 30.80
C GLU A 671 -19.42 -2.07 32.02
N THR A 672 -18.64 -2.21 33.09
CA THR A 672 -19.03 -2.97 34.27
C THR A 672 -19.37 -2.11 35.48
N THR A 673 -19.07 -0.81 35.42
CA THR A 673 -19.26 0.13 36.54
C THR A 673 -20.20 1.26 36.11
N PRO A 674 -21.53 1.13 36.35
CA PRO A 674 -22.51 2.06 35.82
C PRO A 674 -22.47 3.46 36.45
N HIS A 675 -21.80 3.63 37.59
CA HIS A 675 -21.67 4.90 38.29
C HIS A 675 -20.27 5.06 38.87
N ALA A 676 -19.71 6.27 38.77
CA ALA A 676 -18.49 6.67 39.46
C ALA A 676 -18.78 7.92 40.30
N GLY A 677 -19.03 7.74 41.61
CA GLY A 677 -19.64 8.77 42.44
C GLY A 677 -21.07 9.09 41.98
N ASP A 678 -21.41 10.36 41.82
CA ASP A 678 -22.73 10.83 41.34
C ASP A 678 -22.85 10.84 39.80
N MET A 679 -21.80 10.46 39.06
CA MET A 679 -21.78 10.48 37.60
C MET A 679 -22.22 9.12 37.02
N SER A 680 -23.15 9.14 36.07
CA SER A 680 -23.55 7.97 35.30
C SER A 680 -22.55 7.65 34.19
N ALA A 681 -22.23 6.37 34.01
CA ALA A 681 -21.42 5.86 32.90
C ALA A 681 -22.30 5.25 31.80
N SER A 682 -21.74 5.13 30.60
CA SER A 682 -22.34 4.46 29.45
C SER A 682 -21.39 3.39 28.93
N ASP A 683 -21.94 2.21 28.64
CA ASP A 683 -21.23 1.12 28.00
C ASP A 683 -21.22 1.28 26.47
N ARG A 684 -20.51 0.41 25.75
CA ARG A 684 -20.41 0.48 24.28
C ARG A 684 -21.76 0.49 23.54
N THR A 685 -22.83 -0.02 24.16
CA THR A 685 -24.16 -0.09 23.53
C THR A 685 -25.02 1.14 23.79
N THR A 686 -24.65 1.96 24.77
CA THR A 686 -25.44 3.12 25.23
C THR A 686 -24.75 4.47 25.04
N LEU A 687 -23.52 4.48 24.50
CA LEU A 687 -22.78 5.70 24.17
C LEU A 687 -23.55 6.62 23.22
N LYS A 688 -23.36 7.93 23.42
CA LYS A 688 -23.93 9.00 22.61
C LYS A 688 -22.83 9.98 22.21
N ALA A 689 -23.10 10.77 21.16
CA ALA A 689 -22.20 11.84 20.76
C ALA A 689 -22.08 12.90 21.87
N ALA A 690 -20.87 13.33 22.17
CA ALA A 690 -20.57 14.38 23.15
C ALA A 690 -19.25 15.07 22.82
N GLY A 691 -19.11 16.34 23.19
CA GLY A 691 -17.86 17.10 23.00
C GLY A 691 -16.69 16.53 23.81
N ASN A 692 -16.97 15.84 24.91
CA ASN A 692 -15.96 15.28 25.79
C ASN A 692 -16.22 13.79 26.09
N LEU A 693 -15.18 12.97 26.00
CA LEU A 693 -15.20 11.55 26.38
C LEU A 693 -14.31 11.34 27.61
N ILE A 694 -14.86 10.77 28.67
CA ILE A 694 -14.10 10.33 29.84
C ILE A 694 -13.95 8.81 29.76
N ILE A 695 -12.73 8.30 29.55
CA ILE A 695 -12.42 6.88 29.62
C ILE A 695 -12.18 6.55 31.10
N TRP A 696 -13.25 6.15 31.78
CA TRP A 696 -13.21 5.76 33.18
C TRP A 696 -12.70 4.34 33.34
N GLN A 697 -13.24 3.39 32.57
CA GLN A 697 -12.73 2.02 32.49
C GLN A 697 -12.08 1.79 31.13
N TYR A 698 -10.95 1.08 31.10
CA TYR A 698 -10.25 0.79 29.85
C TYR A 698 -11.08 -0.16 28.97
N PRO A 699 -11.30 0.16 27.68
CA PRO A 699 -11.98 -0.75 26.75
C PRO A 699 -11.27 -2.11 26.69
N PRO A 700 -11.98 -3.22 26.43
CA PRO A 700 -11.36 -4.54 26.42
C PRO A 700 -10.50 -4.83 25.18
N SER A 701 -10.52 -3.97 24.16
CA SER A 701 -9.64 -4.05 23.00
C SER A 701 -9.53 -2.72 22.28
N SER A 702 -8.53 -2.60 21.40
CA SER A 702 -8.35 -1.43 20.52
C SER A 702 -9.54 -1.21 19.58
N ASN A 703 -10.20 -2.29 19.13
CA ASN A 703 -11.40 -2.18 18.31
C ASN A 703 -12.56 -1.55 19.06
N VAL A 704 -12.76 -1.92 20.35
CA VAL A 704 -13.79 -1.28 21.17
C VAL A 704 -13.42 0.16 21.46
N LEU A 705 -12.14 0.47 21.71
CA LEU A 705 -11.70 1.86 21.87
C LEU A 705 -11.97 2.70 20.61
N LYS A 706 -11.72 2.17 19.41
CA LYS A 706 -12.08 2.82 18.13
C LYS A 706 -13.58 3.02 18.02
N GLU A 707 -14.38 2.00 18.31
CA GLU A 707 -15.85 2.09 18.29
C GLU A 707 -16.39 3.15 19.27
N VAL A 708 -15.80 3.25 20.46
CA VAL A 708 -16.15 4.27 21.46
C VAL A 708 -15.86 5.66 20.91
N LEU A 709 -14.67 5.87 20.33
CA LEU A 709 -14.29 7.16 19.73
C LEU A 709 -15.19 7.53 18.55
N ASP A 710 -15.51 6.56 17.69
CA ASP A 710 -16.34 6.75 16.51
C ASP A 710 -17.80 7.07 16.85
N LYS A 711 -18.34 6.45 17.92
CA LYS A 711 -19.70 6.72 18.42
C LYS A 711 -19.81 8.07 19.12
N VAL A 712 -18.80 8.44 19.91
CA VAL A 712 -18.85 9.66 20.74
C VAL A 712 -18.41 10.89 19.94
N LYS A 713 -17.48 10.74 18.99
CA LYS A 713 -16.82 11.82 18.22
C LYS A 713 -16.35 12.98 19.10
N PRO A 714 -15.55 12.71 20.16
CA PRO A 714 -15.18 13.72 21.13
C PRO A 714 -14.19 14.74 20.54
N LYS A 715 -14.34 16.01 20.97
CA LYS A 715 -13.30 17.03 20.81
C LYS A 715 -12.18 16.85 21.82
N THR A 716 -12.50 16.32 23.00
CA THR A 716 -11.49 16.03 24.03
C THR A 716 -11.72 14.66 24.67
N VAL A 717 -10.67 13.86 24.76
CA VAL A 717 -10.66 12.56 25.46
C VAL A 717 -9.85 12.69 26.73
N PHE A 718 -10.45 12.32 27.86
CA PHE A 718 -9.83 12.27 29.17
C PHE A 718 -9.58 10.81 29.54
N VAL A 719 -8.32 10.41 29.72
CA VAL A 719 -7.96 9.05 30.14
C VAL A 719 -7.76 9.05 31.65
N VAL A 720 -8.68 8.43 32.40
CA VAL A 720 -8.63 8.38 33.87
C VAL A 720 -8.25 6.97 34.36
N GLY A 721 -8.91 5.96 33.79
CA GLY A 721 -8.52 4.56 33.93
C GLY A 721 -8.53 4.03 35.37
N GLN A 722 -9.69 3.67 35.90
CA GLN A 722 -9.82 2.94 37.15
C GLN A 722 -9.39 1.47 36.96
N PRO A 723 -8.70 0.85 37.93
CA PRO A 723 -8.49 -0.59 37.95
C PRO A 723 -9.83 -1.34 37.95
N ASP A 724 -9.96 -2.34 37.08
CA ASP A 724 -11.21 -3.06 36.86
C ASP A 724 -11.35 -4.32 37.73
N ASP A 725 -12.57 -4.65 38.15
CA ASP A 725 -12.96 -5.93 38.79
C ASP A 725 -13.31 -7.05 37.76
N VAL A 726 -12.79 -6.93 36.55
CA VAL A 726 -13.04 -7.90 35.47
C VAL A 726 -12.08 -9.08 35.62
N THR A 727 -12.66 -10.27 35.78
CA THR A 727 -11.92 -11.52 35.95
C THR A 727 -11.22 -11.94 34.67
N ASP A 728 -9.95 -12.34 34.78
CA ASP A 728 -9.20 -13.05 33.75
C ASP A 728 -9.22 -14.58 33.93
N ASP A 729 -9.77 -15.05 35.06
CA ASP A 729 -10.01 -16.47 35.33
C ASP A 729 -11.24 -16.97 34.55
N ALA A 730 -11.02 -17.98 33.70
CA ALA A 730 -12.05 -18.54 32.83
C ALA A 730 -13.17 -19.26 33.59
N SER A 731 -12.88 -19.94 34.71
CA SER A 731 -13.91 -20.63 35.50
C SER A 731 -14.82 -19.63 36.22
N VAL A 732 -14.25 -18.55 36.77
CA VAL A 732 -15.02 -17.43 37.36
C VAL A 732 -15.82 -16.71 36.27
N PHE A 733 -15.24 -16.49 35.10
CA PHE A 733 -15.91 -15.90 33.95
C PHE A 733 -17.13 -16.72 33.51
N LEU A 734 -16.97 -18.03 33.31
CA LEU A 734 -18.06 -18.93 32.93
C LEU A 734 -19.19 -18.94 33.96
N LYS A 735 -18.84 -18.92 35.25
CA LYS A 735 -19.84 -18.85 36.33
C LYS A 735 -20.66 -17.56 36.29
N ARG A 736 -20.00 -16.41 36.06
CA ARG A 736 -20.67 -15.11 35.90
C ARG A 736 -21.56 -15.10 34.65
N LEU A 737 -21.03 -15.55 33.51
CA LEU A 737 -21.78 -15.62 32.25
C LEU A 737 -23.02 -16.51 32.39
N LEU A 738 -22.90 -17.69 32.99
CA LEU A 738 -24.02 -18.59 33.23
C LEU A 738 -25.11 -17.93 34.11
N GLY A 739 -24.73 -17.07 35.05
CA GLY A 739 -25.68 -16.25 35.81
C GLY A 739 -26.47 -15.28 34.93
N LEU A 740 -25.80 -14.59 33.99
CA LEU A 740 -26.45 -13.70 33.02
C LEU A 740 -27.35 -14.47 32.04
N ILE A 741 -26.93 -15.65 31.59
CA ILE A 741 -27.73 -16.53 30.73
C ILE A 741 -29.00 -16.96 31.46
N LYS A 742 -28.89 -17.43 32.71
CA LYS A 742 -30.05 -17.76 33.55
C LYS A 742 -31.01 -16.59 33.71
N TYR A 743 -30.48 -15.39 33.89
CA TYR A 743 -31.31 -14.20 33.96
C TYR A 743 -32.03 -13.92 32.64
N ALA A 744 -31.33 -14.00 31.50
CA ALA A 744 -31.90 -13.78 30.16
C ALA A 744 -32.98 -14.81 29.82
N VAL A 745 -32.75 -16.09 30.11
CA VAL A 745 -33.75 -17.16 29.91
C VAL A 745 -34.99 -16.90 30.75
N ASN A 746 -34.83 -16.55 32.03
CA ASN A 746 -35.97 -16.39 32.94
C ASN A 746 -36.74 -15.08 32.77
N ASN A 747 -36.11 -14.01 32.28
CA ASN A 747 -36.69 -12.66 32.30
C ASN A 747 -36.75 -11.99 30.92
N LYS A 748 -36.11 -12.56 29.89
CA LYS A 748 -36.01 -12.01 28.54
C LYS A 748 -36.25 -13.05 27.44
N GLU A 749 -36.94 -14.15 27.76
CA GLU A 749 -37.23 -15.23 26.80
C GLU A 749 -35.97 -15.79 26.12
N GLY A 750 -34.82 -15.76 26.81
CA GLY A 750 -33.53 -16.22 26.28
C GLY A 750 -32.87 -15.25 25.30
N GLN A 751 -33.45 -14.07 25.05
CA GLN A 751 -32.97 -13.13 24.04
C GLN A 751 -32.02 -12.07 24.63
N VAL A 752 -30.85 -11.92 24.02
CA VAL A 752 -29.89 -10.86 24.38
C VAL A 752 -29.04 -10.45 23.19
N GLU A 753 -28.85 -9.15 22.99
CA GLU A 753 -27.88 -8.66 21.99
C GLU A 753 -26.45 -9.08 22.36
N GLY A 754 -25.69 -9.60 21.40
CA GLY A 754 -24.32 -10.08 21.65
C GLY A 754 -23.39 -8.97 22.17
N ASP A 755 -23.57 -7.74 21.68
CA ASP A 755 -22.85 -6.55 22.16
C ASP A 755 -23.17 -6.24 23.62
N LYS A 756 -24.45 -6.36 24.00
CA LYS A 756 -24.88 -6.09 25.36
C LYS A 756 -24.32 -7.11 26.34
N LEU A 757 -24.28 -8.37 25.93
CA LEU A 757 -23.70 -9.45 26.74
C LEU A 757 -22.19 -9.28 26.91
N ALA A 758 -21.47 -8.88 25.86
CA ALA A 758 -20.04 -8.57 25.93
C ALA A 758 -19.74 -7.37 26.84
N ALA A 759 -20.58 -6.32 26.77
CA ALA A 759 -20.47 -5.14 27.63
C ALA A 759 -20.70 -5.47 29.11
N LEU A 760 -21.76 -6.22 29.44
CA LEU A 760 -22.04 -6.65 30.83
C LEU A 760 -20.90 -7.49 31.45
N MET A 761 -20.17 -8.22 30.60
CA MET A 761 -19.02 -9.01 31.02
C MET A 761 -17.69 -8.24 30.93
N GLY A 762 -17.70 -6.99 30.45
CA GLY A 762 -16.51 -6.15 30.27
C GLY A 762 -15.45 -6.80 29.38
N THR A 763 -15.85 -7.47 28.30
CA THR A 763 -14.96 -8.34 27.51
C THR A 763 -15.20 -8.22 25.99
N SER A 764 -14.49 -9.03 25.20
CA SER A 764 -14.66 -9.10 23.75
C SER A 764 -15.84 -10.02 23.33
N LYS A 765 -16.44 -9.76 22.17
CA LYS A 765 -17.44 -10.68 21.57
C LYS A 765 -16.88 -12.09 21.36
N MET A 766 -15.58 -12.19 21.06
CA MET A 766 -14.89 -13.46 20.87
C MET A 766 -14.87 -14.28 22.16
N ALA A 767 -14.57 -13.66 23.31
CA ALA A 767 -14.62 -14.34 24.60
C ALA A 767 -16.02 -14.87 24.92
N ILE A 768 -17.07 -14.10 24.59
CA ILE A 768 -18.47 -14.55 24.71
C ILE A 768 -18.75 -15.75 23.79
N ALA A 769 -18.34 -15.68 22.52
CA ALA A 769 -18.55 -16.76 21.55
C ALA A 769 -17.84 -18.06 21.96
N LEU A 770 -16.59 -17.97 22.42
CA LEU A 770 -15.83 -19.10 22.94
C LEU A 770 -16.49 -19.71 24.17
N ALA A 771 -16.93 -18.88 25.11
CA ALA A 771 -17.61 -19.34 26.32
C ALA A 771 -18.96 -20.01 26.01
N LEU A 772 -19.77 -19.44 25.11
CA LEU A 772 -21.03 -20.05 24.67
C LEU A 772 -20.81 -21.37 23.92
N THR A 773 -19.77 -21.44 23.08
CA THR A 773 -19.38 -22.67 22.39
C THR A 773 -18.96 -23.75 23.38
N LEU A 774 -18.16 -23.40 24.39
CA LEU A 774 -17.76 -24.30 25.46
C LEU A 774 -18.97 -24.79 26.27
N LEU A 775 -19.86 -23.88 26.70
CA LEU A 775 -21.08 -24.23 27.44
C LEU A 775 -22.02 -25.14 26.64
N ARG A 776 -22.04 -25.00 25.31
CA ARG A 776 -22.75 -25.92 24.41
C ARG A 776 -22.12 -27.30 24.37
N LYS A 777 -20.79 -27.37 24.25
CA LYS A 777 -20.05 -28.63 24.23
C LYS A 777 -20.17 -29.43 25.52
N VAL A 778 -20.19 -28.76 26.67
CA VAL A 778 -20.45 -29.42 27.96
C VAL A 778 -21.94 -29.67 28.21
N HIS A 779 -22.82 -29.38 27.25
CA HIS A 779 -24.26 -29.62 27.32
C HIS A 779 -25.00 -28.83 28.42
N VAL A 780 -24.57 -27.58 28.67
CA VAL A 780 -25.19 -26.68 29.66
C VAL A 780 -26.09 -25.64 28.99
N VAL A 781 -25.68 -25.09 27.85
CA VAL A 781 -26.40 -24.03 27.12
C VAL A 781 -26.49 -24.38 25.65
N ASP A 782 -27.67 -24.32 25.04
CA ASP A 782 -27.77 -24.24 23.57
C ASP A 782 -27.95 -22.78 23.16
N TRP A 783 -27.48 -22.45 21.96
CA TRP A 783 -27.64 -21.11 21.45
C TRP A 783 -27.58 -21.05 19.92
N PHE A 784 -28.23 -20.03 19.39
CA PHE A 784 -28.05 -19.58 18.00
C PHE A 784 -28.12 -18.05 17.95
N ALA A 785 -27.72 -17.48 16.81
CA ALA A 785 -27.75 -16.05 16.58
C ALA A 785 -28.54 -15.73 15.31
N GLU A 786 -29.40 -14.73 15.37
CA GLU A 786 -30.16 -14.22 14.23
C GLU A 786 -30.22 -12.68 14.34
N GLU A 787 -29.88 -11.98 13.25
CA GLU A 787 -29.89 -10.51 13.17
C GLU A 787 -29.17 -9.77 14.33
N GLY A 788 -28.12 -10.37 14.91
CA GLY A 788 -27.33 -9.78 16.01
C GLY A 788 -27.87 -10.05 17.43
N VAL A 789 -29.02 -10.72 17.53
CA VAL A 789 -29.60 -11.20 18.79
C VAL A 789 -29.17 -12.65 19.02
N LEU A 790 -28.72 -12.95 20.24
CA LEU A 790 -28.47 -14.30 20.73
C LEU A 790 -29.75 -14.86 21.36
N PHE A 791 -30.12 -16.06 20.94
CA PHE A 791 -31.17 -16.86 21.53
C PHE A 791 -30.50 -17.96 22.35
N LEU A 792 -30.73 -17.94 23.65
CA LEU A 792 -30.05 -18.78 24.64
C LEU A 792 -31.06 -19.70 25.32
N ASP A 793 -30.70 -20.95 25.54
CA ASP A 793 -31.51 -21.90 26.30
C ASP A 793 -30.64 -22.74 27.27
N LEU A 794 -31.22 -23.12 28.40
CA LEU A 794 -30.57 -23.97 29.41
C LEU A 794 -31.00 -25.42 29.21
N ILE A 795 -30.11 -26.23 28.66
CA ILE A 795 -30.44 -27.58 28.19
C ILE A 795 -30.10 -28.70 29.18
N GLY A 796 -29.26 -28.46 30.19
CA GLY A 796 -28.85 -29.54 31.08
C GLY A 796 -27.78 -29.20 32.12
N GLN A 797 -27.29 -30.25 32.78
CA GLN A 797 -26.12 -30.22 33.66
C GLN A 797 -24.85 -30.59 32.86
N PRO A 798 -23.67 -30.09 33.26
CA PRO A 798 -22.44 -30.34 32.52
C PRO A 798 -22.12 -31.84 32.44
N GLU A 799 -21.98 -32.37 31.22
CA GLU A 799 -21.59 -33.77 30.97
C GLU A 799 -20.09 -34.01 31.17
N SER A 800 -19.29 -32.96 31.15
CA SER A 800 -17.83 -32.98 31.35
C SER A 800 -17.37 -31.65 31.97
N ALA A 801 -16.17 -31.66 32.57
CA ALA A 801 -15.60 -30.44 33.13
C ALA A 801 -15.20 -29.49 31.99
N PRO A 802 -15.54 -28.19 32.04
CA PRO A 802 -15.13 -27.23 31.01
C PRO A 802 -13.63 -27.23 30.75
N GLU A 803 -12.82 -27.43 31.80
CA GLU A 803 -11.36 -27.47 31.76
C GLU A 803 -10.79 -28.59 30.86
N ASP A 804 -11.58 -29.65 30.59
CA ASP A 804 -11.19 -30.77 29.75
C ASP A 804 -11.28 -30.44 28.23
N HIS A 805 -11.89 -29.30 27.87
CA HIS A 805 -12.10 -28.90 26.47
C HIS A 805 -11.09 -27.86 25.99
N PRO A 806 -10.57 -27.96 24.75
CA PRO A 806 -9.64 -26.98 24.18
C PRO A 806 -10.15 -25.53 24.21
N GLU A 807 -11.46 -25.33 24.08
CA GLU A 807 -12.10 -24.01 24.12
C GLU A 807 -11.91 -23.30 25.47
N PHE A 808 -11.71 -24.03 26.57
CA PHE A 808 -11.44 -23.43 27.88
C PHE A 808 -10.09 -22.72 27.89
N ARG A 809 -9.07 -23.30 27.26
CA ARG A 809 -7.77 -22.65 27.08
C ARG A 809 -7.88 -21.44 26.15
N GLN A 810 -8.63 -21.56 25.05
CA GLN A 810 -8.85 -20.44 24.13
C GLN A 810 -9.58 -19.27 24.80
N LEU A 811 -10.59 -19.58 25.64
CA LEU A 811 -11.28 -18.59 26.46
C LEU A 811 -10.30 -17.93 27.42
N SER A 812 -9.49 -18.72 28.13
CA SER A 812 -8.46 -18.20 29.05
C SER A 812 -7.48 -17.26 28.34
N ASP A 813 -6.98 -17.66 27.17
CA ASP A 813 -6.08 -16.83 26.35
C ASP A 813 -6.77 -15.54 25.89
N SER A 814 -8.05 -15.60 25.49
CA SER A 814 -8.83 -14.42 25.11
C SER A 814 -9.04 -13.44 26.28
N LEU A 815 -9.32 -13.95 27.48
CA LEU A 815 -9.44 -13.13 28.69
C LEU A 815 -8.10 -12.51 29.09
N GLN A 816 -7.00 -13.25 28.96
CA GLN A 816 -5.65 -12.72 29.15
C GLN A 816 -5.30 -11.62 28.15
N GLN A 817 -5.77 -11.71 26.90
CA GLN A 817 -5.59 -10.65 25.91
C GLN A 817 -6.32 -9.36 26.29
N VAL A 818 -7.56 -9.48 26.78
CA VAL A 818 -8.31 -8.33 27.32
C VAL A 818 -7.53 -7.67 28.46
N LYS A 819 -7.02 -8.48 29.41
CA LYS A 819 -6.19 -7.98 30.51
C LYS A 819 -4.94 -7.28 30.00
N LYS A 820 -4.18 -7.90 29.09
CA LYS A 820 -2.97 -7.31 28.50
C LYS A 820 -3.23 -5.97 27.83
N PHE A 821 -4.32 -5.86 27.07
CA PHE A 821 -4.68 -4.60 26.43
C PHE A 821 -5.00 -3.50 27.46
N ARG A 822 -5.72 -3.84 28.54
CA ARG A 822 -6.00 -2.88 29.62
C ARG A 822 -4.75 -2.47 30.39
N THR A 823 -3.86 -3.41 30.69
CA THR A 823 -2.54 -3.11 31.29
C THR A 823 -1.71 -2.21 30.38
N TRP A 824 -1.68 -2.50 29.07
CA TRP A 824 -1.04 -1.65 28.09
C TRP A 824 -1.64 -0.24 28.12
N MET A 825 -2.97 -0.09 28.07
CA MET A 825 -3.65 1.21 28.20
C MET A 825 -3.33 1.95 29.50
N SER A 826 -3.04 1.24 30.61
CA SER A 826 -2.68 1.90 31.87
C SER A 826 -1.24 2.41 31.91
N GLU A 827 -0.32 1.73 31.23
CA GLU A 827 1.13 2.00 31.33
C GLU A 827 1.68 2.81 30.15
N THR A 828 0.95 2.82 29.03
CA THR A 828 1.42 3.36 27.74
C THR A 828 1.18 4.87 27.63
N SER A 829 2.05 5.59 26.93
CA SER A 829 1.86 7.04 26.75
C SER A 829 0.60 7.37 25.93
N LEU A 830 -0.01 8.54 26.15
CA LEU A 830 -1.16 8.97 25.34
C LEU A 830 -0.85 8.97 23.84
N LYS A 831 0.38 9.32 23.46
CA LYS A 831 0.83 9.34 22.07
C LYS A 831 0.76 7.95 21.41
N GLU A 832 1.15 6.92 22.14
CA GLU A 832 1.10 5.54 21.66
C GLU A 832 -0.33 4.98 21.67
N ILE A 833 -1.15 5.36 22.66
CA ILE A 833 -2.58 5.04 22.68
C ILE A 833 -3.27 5.65 21.46
N GLN A 834 -3.00 6.93 21.22
CA GLN A 834 -3.45 7.68 20.06
C GLN A 834 -3.00 7.02 18.75
N LEU A 835 -1.75 6.59 18.64
CA LEU A 835 -1.22 5.92 17.45
C LEU A 835 -1.97 4.60 17.18
N ALA A 836 -2.17 3.76 18.21
CA ALA A 836 -2.86 2.48 18.08
C ALA A 836 -4.35 2.61 17.67
N VAL A 837 -4.93 3.79 17.85
CA VAL A 837 -6.31 4.10 17.41
C VAL A 837 -6.37 5.05 16.23
N ALA A 838 -5.23 5.59 15.79
CA ALA A 838 -5.16 6.52 14.68
C ALA A 838 -5.37 5.77 13.36
N THR A 839 -6.43 6.12 12.65
CA THR A 839 -6.43 6.01 11.19
C THR A 839 -5.78 7.26 10.61
N ASN A 840 -4.44 7.30 10.51
CA ASN A 840 -3.65 8.30 9.76
C ASN A 840 -4.00 9.80 9.94
N GLN A 841 -4.15 10.32 11.16
CA GLN A 841 -4.20 11.77 11.39
C GLN A 841 -3.74 12.16 12.80
N ILE A 842 -2.48 12.58 13.02
CA ILE A 842 -2.10 13.46 14.16
C ILE A 842 -0.90 14.34 13.78
N GLU A 843 -1.06 15.66 13.92
CA GLU A 843 0.04 16.63 14.03
C GLU A 843 0.53 16.69 15.49
N LEU A 844 1.86 16.65 15.66
CA LEU A 844 2.53 16.81 16.94
C LEU A 844 2.61 18.29 17.30
N VAL A 845 1.94 18.71 18.38
CA VAL A 845 2.25 19.98 19.03
C VAL A 845 3.56 19.80 19.79
N SER A 846 4.59 20.53 19.38
CA SER A 846 5.84 20.64 20.15
C SER A 846 5.60 21.48 21.41
N PRO A 847 6.32 21.24 22.52
CA PRO A 847 6.09 21.95 23.78
C PRO A 847 6.49 23.42 23.62
N GLY A 848 5.48 24.28 23.42
CA GLY A 848 5.67 25.69 23.14
C GLY A 848 4.33 26.40 23.03
N GLU A 849 3.61 26.43 24.15
CA GLU A 849 2.60 27.41 24.60
C GLU A 849 1.65 26.69 25.57
N THR A 850 1.81 27.02 26.84
CA THR A 850 1.06 26.48 27.98
C THR A 850 -0.42 26.81 27.86
N ASP A 851 -1.24 25.82 27.53
CA ASP A 851 -2.68 25.86 27.74
C ASP A 851 -2.94 25.71 29.25
N SER A 852 -3.73 26.62 29.82
CA SER A 852 -3.86 26.95 31.25
C SER A 852 -4.50 25.88 32.18
N LEU A 853 -4.22 24.60 31.94
CA LEU A 853 -4.79 23.49 32.71
C LEU A 853 -3.76 22.54 33.34
N THR A 854 -2.45 22.81 33.22
CA THR A 854 -1.42 21.88 33.70
C THR A 854 -0.19 22.49 34.37
N GLN A 855 -0.28 23.66 35.02
CA GLN A 855 0.79 24.07 35.97
C GLN A 855 0.27 24.49 37.35
N PRO A 856 0.96 24.06 38.43
CA PRO A 856 0.77 24.53 39.79
C PRO A 856 1.54 25.85 39.98
N GLY A 857 0.83 26.93 40.30
CA GLY A 857 1.45 28.21 40.62
C GLY A 857 0.53 29.41 40.31
N GLU A 858 -0.15 29.87 41.37
CA GLU A 858 -0.70 31.22 41.56
C GLU A 858 -1.72 31.76 40.56
N ASP A 859 -2.94 31.19 40.62
CA ASP A 859 -4.12 32.04 40.78
C ASP A 859 -5.00 31.42 41.87
N THR A 860 -4.89 31.98 43.06
CA THR A 860 -5.47 31.52 44.32
C THR A 860 -6.97 31.71 44.33
N LEU A 861 -7.71 30.64 44.06
CA LEU A 861 -9.01 30.36 44.68
C LEU A 861 -9.06 28.88 45.09
N LEU A 862 -8.14 28.52 45.99
CA LEU A 862 -8.21 27.43 46.98
C LEU A 862 -6.91 27.50 47.82
N THR A 863 -6.70 28.61 48.53
CA THR A 863 -5.79 28.65 49.68
C THR A 863 -6.63 28.58 50.94
N VAL A 864 -6.52 27.47 51.66
CA VAL A 864 -6.82 27.42 53.09
C VAL A 864 -5.60 28.03 53.77
N ASN A 865 -5.85 29.04 54.60
CA ASN A 865 -4.83 29.77 55.36
C ASN A 865 -3.88 28.83 56.10
N GLU A 866 -2.58 29.10 55.97
CA GLU A 866 -1.59 28.78 57.00
C GLU A 866 -1.84 29.71 58.20
N ASP A 867 -2.44 29.14 59.25
CA ASP A 867 -2.22 29.54 60.63
C ASP A 867 -2.12 28.22 61.39
N PHE A 868 -0.91 27.78 61.72
CA PHE A 868 -0.52 27.08 62.95
C PHE A 868 0.95 26.63 62.81
N GLU A 869 1.88 27.54 63.14
CA GLU A 869 3.23 27.18 63.57
C GLU A 869 3.20 26.50 64.95
N ASN A 870 4.20 25.64 65.15
CA ASN A 870 4.75 25.10 66.41
C ASN A 870 3.95 24.01 67.15
N ASP A 871 4.42 22.76 67.09
CA ASP A 871 5.33 22.24 68.15
C ASP A 871 5.94 20.87 67.78
N GLN A 872 7.15 20.64 68.30
CA GLN A 872 8.02 19.47 68.07
C GLN A 872 7.41 18.12 68.48
N PRO A 873 8.03 16.98 68.10
CA PRO A 873 8.04 15.79 68.93
C PRO A 873 9.46 15.52 69.42
N ASP A 874 9.72 15.75 70.70
CA ASP A 874 10.80 15.05 71.40
C ASP A 874 10.23 14.17 72.51
N SER A 875 10.69 12.92 72.49
CA SER A 875 10.74 11.96 73.58
C SER A 875 9.47 11.30 74.14
N ARG A 876 9.50 9.96 73.99
CA ARG A 876 9.28 8.91 75.00
C ARG A 876 7.86 8.46 75.41
N GLU A 877 7.82 7.13 75.59
CA GLU A 877 6.89 6.30 76.39
C GLU A 877 5.46 6.19 75.82
N GLY A 878 4.82 5.02 75.69
CA GLY A 878 5.10 3.66 76.12
C GLY A 878 3.81 2.85 75.97
N ALA A 879 3.94 1.53 76.12
CA ALA A 879 2.89 0.54 76.39
C ALA A 879 1.89 0.13 75.27
N SER A 880 2.02 -1.14 74.86
CA SER A 880 1.00 -2.22 75.01
C SER A 880 -0.46 -1.83 74.72
N ILE A 881 -1.17 -2.47 73.79
CA ILE A 881 -1.57 -3.90 73.71
C ILE A 881 -1.81 -4.26 72.26
#